data_AF-A0A974RTV4-F1
#
_entry.id   AF-A0A974RTV4-F1
#
_cell.length_a   1.000
_cell.length_b   1.000
_cell.length_c   1.000
_cell.angle_alpha   90.00
_cell.angle_beta   90.00
_cell.angle_gamma   90.00
#
_symmetry.space_group_name_H-M   'P 1'
#
loop_
_entity.id
_entity.type
_entity.pdbx_description
1 polymer ?
#
loop_
_entity_poly.entity_id
_entity_poly.type
_entity_poly.pdbx_seq_one_letter_code
_entity_poly.pdbx_strand_id
1 'polypeptide(L)'
;MIAFLPASARRLVSDALLPLTVVDAGLCARAVDYVLNGTQPEVLREATTKGRDPADCLVLATSNASYTHWYGRTWLRSLQEEAGIRWKRGDGSAGPLLTRRDALYRGRSVLPDQWVRLGRLLAAILQADPVYDPPAPQQVPGWLDALLADVVFTVDARDAGSTPESWARKVSQERPSWDAGRLVTLLRQAGCQEDDVPAVVLLAAYSESTRKPTWHRRLSAVDLPGITSYLTEHAPALPGPLLGSLRRQERHNVLRRMAASPQWAAAGAHMVAAVAVGDCKELRREALDLLKGLDATTRAGALAPVLAQASASRCQELVDFLDQLPGGPDLLTRVAEENRRLAELVGATRARHDTLDAAGIDEPLDLPPFTPLEVGPEAAPVKDELRAALEQVASRSDSRHSWVRGQVRELMEVVDETLDALVAVADGRRHQPPALLSMFSVLWFIEHAPSLTFAHALRLRAVKRSDHWYTVLRHYTGPDTDPRAVEDLVARLDLDPEAVRDLYEEGLPSHVFYAVDARTSWPWYATRPELLRERLGEAATAPRALEILAAFPRVPTELLPAVADAAVGPSKVARPLAQAALRSHPRVRELAEQGLAARTVAVRTSAAAWVGSLARPESVPALRTALSREKGAWYRPPCWPPWRTAAPT
;
A
#
# COMPACT_ATOMS: atom_id res chain seq x y z
N MET A 1 30.34 -36.40 25.40
CA MET A 1 28.88 -36.30 25.16
C MET A 1 28.20 -36.06 26.49
N ILE A 2 27.89 -34.81 26.81
CA ILE A 2 27.03 -34.47 27.95
C ILE A 2 25.65 -34.26 27.36
N ALA A 3 24.73 -35.19 27.64
CA ALA A 3 23.33 -35.05 27.27
C ALA A 3 22.75 -33.84 28.02
N PHE A 4 22.33 -32.81 27.27
CA PHE A 4 21.58 -31.68 27.82
C PHE A 4 20.24 -32.21 28.36
N LEU A 5 20.10 -32.32 29.67
CA LEU A 5 18.79 -32.46 30.31
C LEU A 5 17.96 -31.20 29.98
N PRO A 6 16.70 -31.33 29.51
CA PRO A 6 15.86 -30.17 29.27
C PRO A 6 15.70 -29.38 30.58
N ALA A 7 15.85 -28.05 30.51
CA ALA A 7 15.60 -27.18 31.65
C ALA A 7 14.15 -27.39 32.14
N SER A 8 13.98 -27.66 33.44
CA SER A 8 12.66 -27.83 34.04
C SER A 8 11.84 -26.53 33.91
N ALA A 9 10.51 -26.64 33.81
CA ALA A 9 9.61 -25.48 33.71
C ALA A 9 9.88 -24.44 34.79
N ARG A 10 10.13 -24.91 36.03
CA ARG A 10 10.49 -24.06 37.16
C ARG A 10 11.73 -23.22 36.90
N ARG A 11 12.81 -23.82 36.37
CA ARG A 11 14.04 -23.08 36.05
C ARG A 11 13.77 -21.98 35.03
N LEU A 12 13.08 -22.29 33.93
CA LEU A 12 12.79 -21.32 32.87
C LEU A 12 11.93 -20.16 33.36
N VAL A 13 10.87 -20.45 34.12
CA VAL A 13 9.96 -19.43 34.67
C VAL A 13 10.68 -18.58 35.73
N SER A 14 11.47 -19.20 36.63
CA SER A 14 12.28 -18.46 37.60
C SER A 14 13.32 -17.57 36.94
N ASP A 15 14.02 -18.05 35.92
CA ASP A 15 15.02 -17.26 35.19
C ASP A 15 14.38 -16.08 34.45
N ALA A 16 13.18 -16.25 33.88
CA ALA A 16 12.45 -15.21 33.15
C ALA A 16 11.85 -14.14 34.07
N LEU A 17 11.38 -14.52 35.26
CA LEU A 17 10.76 -13.62 36.24
C LEU A 17 11.74 -13.08 37.28
N LEU A 18 13.01 -13.50 37.23
CA LEU A 18 14.06 -13.05 38.13
C LEU A 18 14.10 -11.52 38.34
N PRO A 19 13.88 -10.66 37.33
CA PRO A 19 13.92 -9.21 37.54
C PRO A 19 12.88 -8.68 38.54
N LEU A 20 11.82 -9.43 38.85
CA LEU A 20 10.84 -9.05 39.87
C LEU A 20 11.42 -9.01 41.29
N THR A 21 12.58 -9.63 41.56
CA THR A 21 13.26 -9.49 42.87
C THR A 21 13.71 -8.06 43.15
N VAL A 22 13.91 -7.24 42.10
CA VAL A 22 14.26 -5.82 42.21
C VAL A 22 13.07 -4.97 42.69
N VAL A 23 11.83 -5.44 42.44
CA VAL A 23 10.60 -4.80 42.91
C VAL A 23 10.36 -5.13 44.39
N ASP A 24 10.44 -6.42 44.73
CA ASP A 24 10.34 -6.95 46.09
C ASP A 24 11.05 -8.31 46.16
N ALA A 25 11.87 -8.53 47.18
CA ALA A 25 12.75 -9.69 47.28
C ALA A 25 12.01 -11.04 47.18
N GLY A 26 10.76 -11.10 47.65
CA GLY A 26 9.93 -12.32 47.59
C GLY A 26 9.00 -12.41 46.38
N LEU A 27 8.84 -11.35 45.59
CA LEU A 27 7.84 -11.29 44.52
C LEU A 27 8.11 -12.30 43.40
N CYS A 28 9.37 -12.51 43.03
CA CYS A 28 9.76 -13.51 42.04
C CYS A 28 9.32 -14.92 42.46
N ALA A 29 9.60 -15.33 43.69
CA ALA A 29 9.23 -16.67 44.18
C ALA A 29 7.71 -16.88 44.15
N ARG A 30 6.94 -15.91 44.64
CA ARG A 30 5.46 -15.97 44.62
C ARG A 30 4.91 -15.99 43.19
N ALA A 31 5.47 -15.18 42.29
CA ALA A 31 5.06 -15.15 40.90
C ALA A 31 5.35 -16.47 40.18
N VAL A 32 6.50 -17.10 40.46
CA VAL A 32 6.85 -18.44 39.94
C VAL A 32 5.86 -19.49 40.44
N ASP A 33 5.55 -19.49 41.74
CA ASP A 33 4.61 -20.44 42.34
C ASP A 33 3.19 -20.26 41.78
N TYR A 34 2.75 -19.02 41.58
CA TYR A 34 1.51 -18.71 40.90
C TYR A 34 1.49 -19.24 39.46
N VAL A 35 2.52 -18.94 38.65
CA VAL A 35 2.56 -19.39 37.26
C VAL A 35 2.54 -20.91 37.16
N LEU A 36 3.37 -21.61 37.94
CA LEU A 36 3.51 -23.05 37.84
C LEU A 36 2.34 -23.82 38.45
N ASN A 37 1.88 -23.40 39.63
CA ASN A 37 0.96 -24.18 40.47
C ASN A 37 -0.41 -23.50 40.68
N GLY A 38 -0.56 -22.23 40.32
CA GLY A 38 -1.77 -21.44 40.59
C GLY A 38 -1.93 -21.03 42.05
N THR A 39 -0.92 -21.26 42.89
CA THR A 39 -0.93 -20.88 44.31
C THR A 39 -0.67 -19.38 44.46
N GLN A 40 -1.19 -18.76 45.52
CA GLN A 40 -0.98 -17.35 45.85
C GLN A 40 -1.44 -16.35 44.76
N PRO A 41 -2.71 -16.41 44.28
CA PRO A 41 -3.23 -15.52 43.25
C PRO A 41 -3.20 -14.03 43.64
N GLU A 42 -3.12 -13.70 44.92
CA GLU A 42 -2.91 -12.36 45.44
C GLU A 42 -1.68 -11.66 44.83
N VAL A 43 -0.69 -12.42 44.34
CA VAL A 43 0.50 -11.89 43.68
C VAL A 43 0.17 -11.00 42.48
N LEU A 44 -0.95 -11.23 41.79
CA LEU A 44 -1.40 -10.38 40.67
C LEU A 44 -1.67 -8.94 41.12
N ARG A 45 -2.21 -8.76 42.32
CA ARG A 45 -2.46 -7.45 42.92
C ARG A 45 -1.22 -6.91 43.64
N GLU A 46 -0.42 -7.78 44.24
CA GLU A 46 0.82 -7.34 44.90
C GLU A 46 1.83 -6.78 43.91
N ALA A 47 1.95 -7.41 42.74
CA ALA A 47 2.86 -6.97 41.69
C ALA A 47 2.57 -5.52 41.28
N THR A 48 1.32 -5.07 41.34
CA THR A 48 0.92 -3.72 40.90
C THR A 48 0.92 -2.67 42.00
N THR A 49 1.12 -3.06 43.26
CA THR A 49 0.96 -2.17 44.43
C THR A 49 2.23 -1.95 45.25
N LYS A 50 3.31 -2.69 44.97
CA LYS A 50 4.57 -2.64 45.73
C LYS A 50 5.70 -2.03 44.91
N GLY A 51 6.46 -1.12 45.53
CA GLY A 51 7.83 -0.77 45.12
C GLY A 51 7.97 -0.03 43.79
N ARG A 52 9.01 -0.40 43.04
CA ARG A 52 9.34 0.15 41.70
C ARG A 52 8.42 -0.46 40.64
N ASP A 53 8.25 0.23 39.51
CA ASP A 53 7.44 -0.24 38.40
C ASP A 53 7.94 -1.62 37.88
N PRO A 54 7.13 -2.70 38.02
CA PRO A 54 7.48 -4.03 37.53
C PRO A 54 7.56 -4.13 36.01
N ALA A 55 6.80 -3.30 35.27
CA ALA A 55 6.85 -3.28 33.80
C ALA A 55 8.23 -2.81 33.31
N ASP A 56 8.79 -1.80 33.97
CA ASP A 56 10.16 -1.31 33.75
C ASP A 56 11.21 -2.38 34.11
N CYS A 57 11.01 -3.13 35.20
CA CYS A 57 11.96 -4.16 35.65
C CYS A 57 12.01 -5.37 34.69
N LEU A 58 10.85 -5.78 34.17
CA LEU A 58 10.74 -6.84 33.18
C LEU A 58 11.07 -6.37 31.76
N VAL A 59 11.00 -5.06 31.50
CA VAL A 59 11.06 -4.45 30.16
C VAL A 59 9.94 -5.00 29.29
N LEU A 60 8.69 -4.90 29.74
CA LEU A 60 7.54 -5.29 28.93
C LEU A 60 7.39 -4.34 27.73
N ALA A 61 6.69 -4.78 26.69
CA ALA A 61 6.46 -4.00 25.47
C ALA A 61 5.55 -2.79 25.71
N THR A 62 6.05 -1.74 26.37
CA THR A 62 5.34 -0.47 26.56
C THR A 62 6.08 0.66 25.86
N SER A 63 5.48 1.85 25.69
CA SER A 63 6.18 2.96 25.03
C SER A 63 7.48 3.37 25.73
N ASN A 64 7.61 3.09 27.03
CA ASN A 64 8.84 3.31 27.80
C ASN A 64 9.97 2.35 27.42
N ALA A 65 9.68 1.19 26.83
CA ALA A 65 10.68 0.27 26.28
C ALA A 65 11.51 0.89 25.14
N SER A 66 10.98 1.94 24.48
CA SER A 66 11.69 2.73 23.46
C SER A 66 12.76 3.63 24.07
N TYR A 67 12.46 4.21 25.24
CA TYR A 67 13.33 5.13 25.97
C TYR A 67 14.43 4.40 26.72
N THR A 68 14.17 3.17 27.20
CA THR A 68 15.17 2.33 27.85
C THR A 68 16.27 1.88 26.89
N HIS A 69 16.02 1.78 25.57
CA HIS A 69 17.01 1.34 24.59
C HIS A 69 18.14 2.36 24.31
N TRP A 70 17.89 3.66 24.51
CA TRP A 70 18.85 4.73 24.16
C TRP A 70 19.47 5.44 25.36
N TYR A 71 18.77 5.51 26.49
CA TYR A 71 19.30 6.07 27.74
C TYR A 71 19.34 4.99 28.80
N GLY A 72 20.49 4.31 28.88
CA GLY A 72 20.74 3.29 29.89
C GLY A 72 20.52 3.86 31.28
N ARG A 73 19.48 3.37 31.98
CA ARG A 73 19.34 3.57 33.43
C ARG A 73 20.47 2.76 34.08
N THR A 74 21.63 3.38 34.26
CA THR A 74 22.80 2.80 34.96
C THR A 74 22.40 2.19 36.31
N TRP A 75 21.44 2.82 37.00
CA TRP A 75 20.90 2.33 38.27
C TRP A 75 20.10 1.02 38.14
N LEU A 76 19.34 0.81 37.05
CA LEU A 76 18.58 -0.42 36.85
C LEU A 76 19.52 -1.60 36.60
N ARG A 77 20.61 -1.33 35.87
CA ARG A 77 21.70 -2.29 35.65
C ARG A 77 22.33 -2.73 36.97
N SER A 78 22.66 -1.79 37.86
CA SER A 78 23.27 -2.09 39.17
C SER A 78 22.36 -2.94 40.06
N LEU A 79 21.07 -2.61 40.15
CA LEU A 79 20.11 -3.40 40.94
C LEU A 79 19.89 -4.80 40.35
N GLN A 80 19.97 -4.93 39.03
CA GLN A 80 19.85 -6.21 38.35
C GLN A 80 21.11 -7.05 38.55
N GLU A 81 22.30 -6.45 38.61
CA GLU A 81 23.54 -7.13 39.00
C GLU A 81 23.48 -7.65 40.44
N GLU A 82 22.95 -6.85 41.37
CA GLU A 82 22.67 -7.27 42.75
C GLU A 82 21.66 -8.43 42.82
N ALA A 83 20.67 -8.44 41.92
CA ALA A 83 19.73 -9.55 41.75
C ALA A 83 20.30 -10.77 40.98
N GLY A 84 21.60 -10.76 40.64
CA GLY A 84 22.29 -11.88 39.99
C GLY A 84 22.24 -11.90 38.45
N ILE A 85 21.83 -10.79 37.81
CA ILE A 85 21.77 -10.65 36.35
C ILE A 85 23.10 -10.08 35.85
N ARG A 86 23.86 -10.90 35.09
CA ARG A 86 25.16 -10.49 34.54
C ARG A 86 25.00 -9.76 33.21
N TRP A 87 25.70 -8.64 33.08
CA TRP A 87 25.81 -7.85 31.85
C TRP A 87 27.20 -7.98 31.23
N LYS A 88 27.28 -8.04 29.90
CA LYS A 88 28.52 -8.08 29.11
C LYS A 88 28.72 -6.79 28.33
N ARG A 89 29.97 -6.54 27.92
CA ARG A 89 30.33 -5.44 27.02
C ARG A 89 29.68 -5.69 25.64
N GLY A 90 28.89 -4.75 25.14
CA GLY A 90 28.13 -4.88 23.90
C GLY A 90 26.67 -5.30 24.08
N ASP A 91 26.26 -5.70 25.30
CA ASP A 91 24.85 -5.90 25.61
C ASP A 91 24.11 -4.56 25.50
N GLY A 92 23.07 -4.51 24.66
CA GLY A 92 22.10 -3.41 24.67
C GLY A 92 21.38 -3.34 26.03
N SER A 93 20.73 -2.22 26.34
CA SER A 93 20.19 -1.93 27.67
C SER A 93 19.09 -2.87 28.20
N ALA A 94 18.56 -3.77 27.36
CA ALA A 94 17.59 -4.80 27.75
C ALA A 94 18.04 -6.24 27.39
N GLY A 95 19.20 -6.42 26.76
CA GLY A 95 19.62 -7.70 26.16
C GLY A 95 19.57 -8.89 27.13
N PRO A 96 20.25 -8.83 28.29
CA PRO A 96 20.26 -9.91 29.28
C PRO A 96 18.88 -10.26 29.87
N LEU A 97 17.92 -9.33 29.84
CA LEU A 97 16.56 -9.56 30.33
C LEU A 97 15.72 -10.23 29.25
N LEU A 98 15.80 -9.75 28.01
CA LEU A 98 15.12 -10.34 26.87
C LEU A 98 15.62 -11.75 26.56
N THR A 99 16.92 -12.04 26.70
CA THR A 99 17.47 -13.39 26.49
C THR A 99 16.89 -14.43 27.46
N ARG A 100 16.59 -14.03 28.70
CA ARG A 100 15.98 -14.94 29.71
C ARG A 100 14.55 -15.28 29.33
N ARG A 101 13.77 -14.29 28.91
CA ARG A 101 12.40 -14.48 28.43
C ARG A 101 12.34 -15.20 27.08
N ASP A 102 13.29 -14.92 26.18
CA ASP A 102 13.46 -15.64 24.91
C ASP A 102 13.68 -17.15 25.15
N ALA A 103 14.55 -17.51 26.11
CA ALA A 103 14.77 -18.91 26.50
C ALA A 103 13.50 -19.58 27.03
N LEU A 104 12.67 -18.87 27.80
CA LEU A 104 11.36 -19.35 28.25
C LEU A 104 10.44 -19.64 27.05
N TYR A 105 10.33 -18.71 26.09
CA TYR A 105 9.43 -18.86 24.93
C TYR A 105 9.90 -19.89 23.89
N ARG A 106 11.20 -20.19 23.83
CA ARG A 106 11.75 -21.31 23.05
C ARG A 106 11.62 -22.66 23.77
N GLY A 107 11.44 -22.65 25.09
CA GLY A 107 11.28 -23.83 25.91
C GLY A 107 9.97 -24.60 25.62
N ARG A 108 10.01 -25.92 25.83
CA ARG A 108 8.84 -26.82 25.65
C ARG A 108 8.28 -27.38 26.96
N SER A 109 8.88 -26.98 28.09
CA SER A 109 8.58 -27.57 29.41
C SER A 109 7.36 -26.94 30.10
N VAL A 110 6.90 -25.76 29.66
CA VAL A 110 5.81 -25.02 30.28
C VAL A 110 4.47 -25.49 29.72
N LEU A 111 3.56 -25.86 30.62
CA LEU A 111 2.25 -26.38 30.27
C LEU A 111 1.29 -25.27 29.84
N PRO A 112 0.28 -25.59 29.01
CA PRO A 112 -0.71 -24.62 28.55
C PRO A 112 -1.38 -23.77 29.66
N ASP A 113 -1.87 -24.36 30.76
CA ASP A 113 -2.44 -23.60 31.88
C ASP A 113 -1.43 -22.65 32.56
N GLN A 114 -0.15 -23.01 32.55
CA GLN A 114 0.92 -22.17 33.10
C GLN A 114 1.16 -20.95 32.20
N TRP A 115 1.04 -21.09 30.87
CA TRP A 115 1.07 -19.95 29.95
C TRP A 115 -0.10 -18.99 30.17
N VAL A 116 -1.32 -19.50 30.41
CA VAL A 116 -2.48 -18.67 30.73
C VAL A 116 -2.23 -17.88 32.02
N ARG A 117 -1.71 -18.53 33.07
CA ARG A 117 -1.36 -17.84 34.32
C ARG A 117 -0.23 -16.83 34.13
N LEU A 118 0.80 -17.13 33.35
CA LEU A 118 1.83 -16.16 33.00
C LEU A 118 1.23 -14.96 32.26
N GLY A 119 0.38 -15.18 31.27
CA GLY A 119 -0.32 -14.11 30.55
C GLY A 119 -1.16 -13.23 31.48
N ARG A 120 -1.85 -13.82 32.47
CA ARG A 120 -2.61 -13.06 33.48
C ARG A 120 -1.71 -12.21 34.37
N LEU A 121 -0.54 -12.73 34.76
CA LEU A 121 0.47 -11.97 35.50
C LEU A 121 0.99 -10.79 34.66
N LEU A 122 1.36 -11.02 33.40
CA LEU A 122 1.83 -9.98 32.49
C LEU A 122 0.75 -8.91 32.26
N ALA A 123 -0.51 -9.32 32.03
CA ALA A 123 -1.62 -8.42 31.86
C ALA A 123 -1.87 -7.56 33.11
N ALA A 124 -1.80 -8.15 34.30
CA ALA A 124 -1.94 -7.41 35.56
C ALA A 124 -0.84 -6.34 35.70
N ILE A 125 0.41 -6.69 35.39
CA ILE A 125 1.54 -5.74 35.42
C ILE A 125 1.35 -4.61 34.39
N LEU A 126 0.98 -4.95 33.15
CA LEU A 126 0.75 -3.96 32.08
C LEU A 126 -0.39 -3.00 32.41
N GLN A 127 -1.50 -3.50 32.97
CA GLN A 127 -2.63 -2.66 33.37
C GLN A 127 -2.29 -1.61 34.43
N ALA A 128 -1.22 -1.81 35.20
CA ALA A 128 -0.75 -0.86 36.19
C ALA A 128 0.22 0.21 35.63
N ASP A 129 0.76 0.02 34.43
CA ASP A 129 1.63 1.00 33.78
C ASP A 129 0.76 2.18 33.26
N PRO A 130 1.02 3.43 33.70
CA PRO A 130 0.21 4.60 33.32
C PRO A 130 0.31 4.95 31.83
N VAL A 131 1.29 4.40 31.10
CA VAL A 131 1.48 4.59 29.66
C VAL A 131 0.99 3.38 28.85
N TYR A 132 0.49 2.35 29.52
CA TYR A 132 -0.27 1.28 28.88
C TYR A 132 -1.58 1.87 28.34
N ASP A 133 -1.85 1.62 27.05
CA ASP A 133 -3.04 2.06 26.34
C ASP A 133 -4.00 0.86 26.20
N PRO A 134 -4.94 0.62 27.13
CA PRO A 134 -5.79 -0.57 27.11
C PRO A 134 -6.96 -0.44 26.11
N PRO A 135 -7.49 -1.56 25.60
CA PRO A 135 -6.78 -2.77 25.20
C PRO A 135 -7.12 -3.17 23.75
N ALA A 136 -6.65 -4.33 23.33
CA ALA A 136 -7.20 -5.08 22.22
C ALA A 136 -8.75 -5.08 22.21
N PRO A 137 -9.40 -5.43 21.08
CA PRO A 137 -10.85 -5.54 20.99
C PRO A 137 -11.45 -6.29 22.20
N GLN A 138 -12.64 -5.91 22.66
CA GLN A 138 -13.28 -6.46 23.88
C GLN A 138 -13.33 -8.00 23.92
N GLN A 139 -13.41 -8.61 22.73
CA GLN A 139 -13.44 -10.06 22.53
C GLN A 139 -12.09 -10.74 22.83
N VAL A 140 -10.98 -10.00 22.81
CA VAL A 140 -9.63 -10.52 23.08
C VAL A 140 -9.36 -10.50 24.58
N PRO A 141 -9.11 -11.66 25.21
CA PRO A 141 -8.73 -11.70 26.61
C PRO A 141 -7.41 -10.95 26.85
N GLY A 142 -7.37 -10.04 27.82
CA GLY A 142 -6.17 -9.24 28.10
C GLY A 142 -4.91 -10.06 28.43
N TRP A 143 -5.07 -11.28 28.98
CA TRP A 143 -3.95 -12.19 29.22
C TRP A 143 -3.32 -12.70 27.93
N LEU A 144 -4.11 -12.91 26.87
CA LEU A 144 -3.63 -13.41 25.58
C LEU A 144 -2.90 -12.30 24.84
N ASP A 145 -3.50 -11.11 24.81
CA ASP A 145 -2.91 -9.91 24.24
C ASP A 145 -1.53 -9.61 24.87
N ALA A 146 -1.46 -9.57 26.20
CA ALA A 146 -0.21 -9.38 26.93
C ALA A 146 0.84 -10.46 26.63
N LEU A 147 0.43 -11.74 26.59
CA LEU A 147 1.32 -12.86 26.31
C LEU A 147 1.88 -12.80 24.88
N LEU A 148 1.02 -12.57 23.89
CA LEU A 148 1.42 -12.49 22.48
C LEU A 148 2.34 -11.30 22.22
N ALA A 149 2.02 -10.15 22.80
CA ALA A 149 2.89 -8.98 22.73
C ALA A 149 4.28 -9.31 23.27
N ASP A 150 4.38 -10.03 24.39
CA ASP A 150 5.66 -10.39 25.01
C ASP A 150 6.45 -11.46 24.21
N VAL A 151 5.75 -12.47 23.69
CA VAL A 151 6.33 -13.52 22.85
C VAL A 151 6.98 -12.94 21.60
N VAL A 152 6.31 -11.97 20.96
CA VAL A 152 6.82 -11.29 19.76
C VAL A 152 7.89 -10.27 20.11
N PHE A 153 7.72 -9.51 21.20
CA PHE A 153 8.67 -8.47 21.62
C PHE A 153 10.07 -9.02 21.93
N THR A 154 10.15 -10.27 22.39
CA THR A 154 11.43 -10.94 22.69
C THR A 154 12.16 -11.47 21.46
N VAL A 155 11.59 -11.36 20.26
CA VAL A 155 12.25 -11.72 19.00
C VAL A 155 13.19 -10.60 18.55
N ASP A 156 14.43 -10.92 18.19
CA ASP A 156 15.38 -9.95 17.64
C ASP A 156 15.00 -9.56 16.20
N ALA A 157 14.63 -8.29 15.99
CA ALA A 157 14.14 -7.78 14.72
C ALA A 157 15.23 -7.19 13.80
N ARG A 158 16.49 -7.11 14.22
CA ARG A 158 17.57 -6.38 13.50
C ARG A 158 17.78 -6.86 12.06
N ASP A 159 17.63 -8.16 11.82
CA ASP A 159 17.85 -8.79 10.50
C ASP A 159 16.53 -9.27 9.84
N ALA A 160 15.37 -8.79 10.31
CA ALA A 160 14.07 -9.27 9.85
C ALA A 160 13.66 -8.80 8.45
N GLY A 161 14.45 -7.95 7.78
CA GLY A 161 14.12 -7.36 6.48
C GLY A 161 13.00 -6.31 6.55
N SER A 162 12.42 -5.97 5.39
CA SER A 162 11.41 -4.92 5.22
C SER A 162 10.06 -5.41 4.69
N THR A 163 9.87 -6.71 4.46
CA THR A 163 8.63 -7.26 3.88
C THR A 163 7.85 -8.12 4.88
N PRO A 164 6.51 -8.24 4.72
CA PRO A 164 5.69 -9.12 5.56
C PRO A 164 6.18 -10.58 5.60
N GLU A 165 6.73 -11.09 4.50
CA GLU A 165 7.24 -12.46 4.36
C GLU A 165 8.56 -12.63 5.12
N SER A 166 9.42 -11.62 5.12
CA SER A 166 10.68 -11.65 5.87
C SER A 166 10.43 -11.62 7.37
N TRP A 167 9.43 -10.87 7.82
CA TRP A 167 8.98 -10.85 9.22
C TRP A 167 8.40 -12.21 9.65
N ALA A 168 7.47 -12.76 8.88
CA ALA A 168 6.89 -14.09 9.14
C ALA A 168 7.94 -15.19 9.24
N ARG A 169 8.92 -15.19 8.31
CA ARG A 169 10.04 -16.13 8.33
C ARG A 169 10.87 -16.00 9.60
N LYS A 170 11.21 -14.78 10.00
CA LYS A 170 11.99 -14.51 11.21
C LYS A 170 11.26 -15.00 12.46
N VAL A 171 10.00 -14.61 12.64
CA VAL A 171 9.20 -15.03 13.79
C VAL A 171 9.02 -16.55 13.81
N SER A 172 8.79 -17.18 12.66
CA SER A 172 8.66 -18.64 12.56
C SER A 172 9.93 -19.39 12.95
N GLN A 173 11.10 -18.89 12.56
CA GLN A 173 12.40 -19.46 12.95
C GLN A 173 12.64 -19.34 14.46
N GLU A 174 12.26 -18.21 15.04
CA GLU A 174 12.54 -17.86 16.44
C GLU A 174 11.49 -18.42 17.41
N ARG A 175 10.26 -18.66 16.95
CA ARG A 175 9.11 -19.12 17.72
C ARG A 175 8.37 -20.30 17.04
N PRO A 176 9.06 -21.38 16.66
CA PRO A 176 8.46 -22.48 15.89
C PRO A 176 7.35 -23.25 16.64
N SER A 177 7.28 -23.11 17.96
CA SER A 177 6.26 -23.78 18.78
C SER A 177 5.06 -22.89 19.13
N TRP A 178 5.12 -21.60 18.82
CA TRP A 178 4.03 -20.66 19.00
C TRP A 178 3.22 -20.56 17.72
N ASP A 179 2.48 -21.62 17.41
CA ASP A 179 1.64 -21.69 16.22
C ASP A 179 0.15 -21.45 16.53
N ALA A 180 -0.66 -21.37 15.49
CA ALA A 180 -2.11 -21.24 15.61
C ALA A 180 -2.74 -22.33 16.51
N GLY A 181 -2.28 -23.58 16.38
CA GLY A 181 -2.78 -24.71 17.17
C GLY A 181 -2.54 -24.54 18.67
N ARG A 182 -1.38 -23.98 19.05
CA ARG A 182 -1.12 -23.59 20.44
C ARG A 182 -2.08 -22.51 20.90
N LEU A 183 -2.33 -21.46 20.12
CA LEU A 183 -3.25 -20.38 20.52
C LEU A 183 -4.68 -20.92 20.74
N VAL A 184 -5.16 -21.76 19.82
CA VAL A 184 -6.44 -22.46 19.95
C VAL A 184 -6.50 -23.28 21.23
N THR A 185 -5.42 -24.03 21.54
CA THR A 185 -5.34 -24.84 22.77
C THR A 185 -5.42 -23.97 24.03
N LEU A 186 -4.68 -22.85 24.06
CA LEU A 186 -4.70 -21.91 25.19
C LEU A 186 -6.08 -21.27 25.38
N LEU A 187 -6.74 -20.89 24.28
CA LEU A 187 -8.08 -20.31 24.30
C LEU A 187 -9.13 -21.30 24.83
N ARG A 188 -9.11 -22.55 24.36
CA ARG A 188 -10.02 -23.61 24.83
C ARG A 188 -9.86 -23.86 26.32
N GLN A 189 -8.63 -23.95 26.82
CA GLN A 189 -8.38 -24.14 28.24
C GLN A 189 -8.79 -22.94 29.10
N ALA A 190 -8.68 -21.73 28.56
CA ALA A 190 -9.18 -20.54 29.22
C ALA A 190 -10.72 -20.44 29.21
N GLY A 191 -11.43 -21.39 28.60
CA GLY A 191 -12.89 -21.44 28.54
C GLY A 191 -13.52 -20.66 27.38
N CYS A 192 -12.73 -20.31 26.36
CA CYS A 192 -13.27 -19.70 25.13
C CYS A 192 -14.22 -20.69 24.43
N GLN A 193 -15.40 -20.22 24.01
CA GLN A 193 -16.34 -21.05 23.25
C GLN A 193 -15.76 -21.37 21.88
N GLU A 194 -15.95 -22.61 21.41
CA GLU A 194 -15.33 -23.10 20.17
C GLU A 194 -15.65 -22.22 18.96
N ASP A 195 -16.89 -21.75 18.86
CA ASP A 195 -17.38 -20.89 17.78
C ASP A 195 -16.72 -19.48 17.79
N ASP A 196 -16.28 -19.02 18.96
CA ASP A 196 -15.64 -17.70 19.12
C ASP A 196 -14.12 -17.75 18.86
N VAL A 197 -13.50 -18.93 18.94
CA VAL A 197 -12.03 -19.09 18.84
C VAL A 197 -11.45 -18.44 17.58
N PRO A 198 -11.99 -18.66 16.36
CA PRO A 198 -11.41 -18.05 15.15
C PRO A 198 -11.43 -16.52 15.19
N ALA A 199 -12.53 -15.93 15.69
CA ALA A 199 -12.67 -14.48 15.81
C ALA A 199 -11.67 -13.91 16.83
N VAL A 200 -11.49 -14.57 17.97
CA VAL A 200 -10.51 -14.16 18.99
C VAL A 200 -9.09 -14.30 18.46
N VAL A 201 -8.76 -15.36 17.71
CA VAL A 201 -7.44 -15.53 17.08
C VAL A 201 -7.16 -14.41 16.09
N LEU A 202 -8.11 -14.07 15.21
CA LEU A 202 -7.94 -12.96 14.27
C LEU A 202 -7.70 -11.64 15.00
N LEU A 203 -8.57 -11.31 15.96
CA LEU A 203 -8.48 -10.04 16.67
C LEU A 203 -7.17 -9.96 17.49
N ALA A 204 -6.78 -11.03 18.18
CA ALA A 204 -5.54 -11.07 18.96
C ALA A 204 -4.27 -11.03 18.09
N ALA A 205 -4.31 -11.62 16.89
CA ALA A 205 -3.16 -11.62 15.98
C ALA A 205 -2.89 -10.24 15.36
N TYR A 206 -3.94 -9.44 15.16
CA TYR A 206 -3.87 -8.13 14.49
C TYR A 206 -4.00 -6.93 15.42
N SER A 207 -4.48 -7.10 16.65
CA SER A 207 -4.53 -6.03 17.64
C SER A 207 -3.12 -5.65 18.09
N GLU A 208 -2.80 -4.36 18.07
CA GLU A 208 -1.56 -3.83 18.62
C GLU A 208 -1.88 -2.98 19.85
N SER A 209 -1.99 -3.63 21.01
CA SER A 209 -2.17 -2.99 22.32
C SER A 209 -0.90 -2.31 22.84
N THR A 210 0.26 -2.68 22.31
CA THR A 210 1.56 -2.22 22.78
C THR A 210 2.19 -1.21 21.82
N ARG A 211 2.56 -0.02 22.33
CA ARG A 211 3.32 0.99 21.56
C ARG A 211 4.79 0.55 21.38
N LYS A 212 5.04 -0.30 20.38
CA LYS A 212 6.38 -0.80 20.07
C LYS A 212 7.34 0.33 19.64
N PRO A 213 8.64 0.24 20.01
CA PRO A 213 9.68 1.13 19.49
C PRO A 213 9.75 1.04 17.95
N THR A 214 10.14 2.12 17.27
CA THR A 214 10.18 2.20 15.80
C THR A 214 11.03 1.11 15.12
N TRP A 215 12.06 0.60 15.79
CA TRP A 215 12.91 -0.50 15.32
C TRP A 215 12.30 -1.90 15.52
N HIS A 216 11.27 -2.04 16.38
CA HIS A 216 10.55 -3.29 16.66
C HIS A 216 9.10 -3.31 16.13
N ARG A 217 8.58 -2.17 15.64
CA ARG A 217 7.23 -2.02 15.04
C ARG A 217 6.92 -2.95 13.86
N ARG A 218 7.86 -3.79 13.43
CA ARG A 218 7.74 -4.61 12.23
C ARG A 218 7.20 -6.02 12.49
N LEU A 219 7.37 -6.57 13.69
CA LEU A 219 6.93 -7.93 14.02
C LEU A 219 5.59 -7.91 14.75
N SER A 220 4.66 -8.79 14.38
CA SER A 220 3.35 -8.90 15.04
C SER A 220 2.95 -10.36 15.28
N ALA A 221 1.91 -10.59 16.08
CA ALA A 221 1.42 -11.93 16.40
C ALA A 221 0.87 -12.67 15.17
N VAL A 222 0.44 -11.95 14.13
CA VAL A 222 0.10 -12.52 12.82
C VAL A 222 1.28 -13.23 12.14
N ASP A 223 2.53 -12.89 12.47
CA ASP A 223 3.74 -13.50 11.91
C ASP A 223 4.06 -14.87 12.54
N LEU A 224 3.30 -15.30 13.55
CA LEU A 224 3.44 -16.60 14.17
C LEU A 224 3.07 -17.73 13.18
N PRO A 225 3.74 -18.90 13.26
CA PRO A 225 3.49 -20.02 12.37
C PRO A 225 2.00 -20.43 12.27
N GLY A 226 1.52 -20.60 11.04
CA GLY A 226 0.20 -21.18 10.77
C GLY A 226 -1.00 -20.28 11.05
N ILE A 227 -0.83 -19.04 11.53
CA ILE A 227 -1.95 -18.13 11.82
C ILE A 227 -2.78 -17.86 10.56
N THR A 228 -2.14 -17.44 9.45
CA THR A 228 -2.86 -17.15 8.20
C THR A 228 -3.56 -18.39 7.64
N SER A 229 -2.93 -19.57 7.73
CA SER A 229 -3.53 -20.82 7.28
C SER A 229 -4.76 -21.18 8.10
N TYR A 230 -4.68 -21.08 9.42
CA TYR A 230 -5.81 -21.29 10.33
C TYR A 230 -6.96 -20.32 10.05
N LEU A 231 -6.66 -19.03 9.89
CA LEU A 231 -7.68 -18.03 9.55
C LEU A 231 -8.34 -18.33 8.20
N THR A 232 -7.57 -18.79 7.21
CA THR A 232 -8.08 -19.17 5.88
C THR A 232 -9.04 -20.36 5.96
N GLU A 233 -8.70 -21.39 6.74
CA GLU A 233 -9.56 -22.57 6.95
C GLU A 233 -10.86 -22.19 7.67
N HIS A 234 -10.80 -21.30 8.66
CA HIS A 234 -11.94 -20.90 9.48
C HIS A 234 -12.66 -19.64 8.98
N ALA A 235 -12.32 -19.14 7.79
CA ALA A 235 -12.86 -17.89 7.26
C ALA A 235 -14.41 -17.84 7.23
N PRO A 236 -15.13 -18.93 6.83
CA PRO A 236 -16.59 -18.92 6.79
C PRO A 236 -17.26 -18.70 8.16
N ALA A 237 -16.57 -19.01 9.27
CA ALA A 237 -17.08 -18.80 10.62
C ALA A 237 -16.88 -17.35 11.11
N LEU A 238 -16.04 -16.56 10.45
CA LEU A 238 -15.74 -15.19 10.86
C LEU A 238 -16.87 -14.24 10.41
N PRO A 239 -17.42 -13.38 11.29
CA PRO A 239 -18.42 -12.41 10.88
C PRO A 239 -17.87 -11.38 9.88
N GLY A 240 -18.66 -11.04 8.84
CA GLY A 240 -18.31 -9.96 7.90
C GLY A 240 -17.87 -8.64 8.58
N PRO A 241 -18.60 -8.10 9.58
CA PRO A 241 -18.24 -6.85 10.23
C PRO A 241 -17.12 -6.99 11.29
N LEU A 242 -16.49 -8.16 11.46
CA LEU A 242 -15.52 -8.43 12.53
C LEU A 242 -14.37 -7.41 12.56
N LEU A 243 -13.85 -7.02 11.39
CA LEU A 243 -12.77 -6.04 11.25
C LEU A 243 -13.14 -4.65 11.80
N GLY A 244 -14.44 -4.36 11.94
CA GLY A 244 -14.94 -3.16 12.61
C GLY A 244 -14.49 -3.02 14.07
N SER A 245 -14.11 -4.13 14.73
CA SER A 245 -13.60 -4.13 16.09
C SER A 245 -12.14 -3.66 16.19
N LEU A 246 -11.41 -3.65 15.07
CA LEU A 246 -10.01 -3.22 14.99
C LEU A 246 -9.89 -1.71 14.73
N ARG A 247 -8.76 -1.11 15.12
CA ARG A 247 -8.37 0.27 14.78
C ARG A 247 -8.08 0.36 13.28
N ARG A 248 -8.15 1.58 12.72
CA ARG A 248 -7.92 1.81 11.28
C ARG A 248 -6.61 1.19 10.76
N GLN A 249 -5.51 1.38 11.49
CA GLN A 249 -4.20 0.84 11.08
C GLN A 249 -4.14 -0.70 11.12
N GLU A 250 -4.84 -1.31 12.07
CA GLU A 250 -4.92 -2.76 12.21
C GLU A 250 -5.76 -3.37 11.08
N ARG A 251 -6.87 -2.71 10.70
CA ARG A 251 -7.66 -3.08 9.51
C ARG A 251 -6.81 -3.04 8.23
N HIS A 252 -6.03 -1.97 8.04
CA HIS A 252 -5.07 -1.87 6.93
C HIS A 252 -4.07 -3.03 6.94
N ASN A 253 -3.55 -3.42 8.12
CA ASN A 253 -2.64 -4.55 8.24
C ASN A 253 -3.30 -5.88 7.83
N VAL A 254 -4.59 -6.09 8.14
CA VAL A 254 -5.36 -7.27 7.69
C VAL A 254 -5.47 -7.29 6.16
N LEU A 255 -5.91 -6.19 5.54
CA LEU A 255 -6.06 -6.09 4.08
C LEU A 255 -4.72 -6.30 3.37
N ARG A 256 -3.64 -5.71 3.90
CA ARG A 256 -2.28 -5.90 3.38
C ARG A 256 -1.84 -7.37 3.41
N ARG A 257 -2.21 -8.13 4.45
CA ARG A 257 -1.90 -9.57 4.54
C ARG A 257 -2.77 -10.41 3.60
N MET A 258 -4.03 -10.03 3.40
CA MET A 258 -4.87 -10.63 2.36
C MET A 258 -4.28 -10.39 0.97
N ALA A 259 -3.75 -9.20 0.69
CA ALA A 259 -3.13 -8.90 -0.60
C ALA A 259 -1.91 -9.79 -0.90
N ALA A 260 -1.17 -10.18 0.14
CA ALA A 260 -0.03 -11.08 0.04
C ALA A 260 -0.42 -12.59 -0.01
N SER A 261 -1.69 -12.94 0.21
CA SER A 261 -2.16 -14.33 0.25
C SER A 261 -3.49 -14.50 -0.49
N PRO A 262 -3.46 -14.95 -1.77
CA PRO A 262 -4.67 -15.13 -2.56
C PRO A 262 -5.71 -16.06 -1.93
N GLN A 263 -5.25 -17.13 -1.26
CA GLN A 263 -6.12 -18.06 -0.54
C GLN A 263 -6.85 -17.38 0.62
N TRP A 264 -6.13 -16.57 1.40
CA TRP A 264 -6.73 -15.84 2.52
C TRP A 264 -7.71 -14.76 2.03
N ALA A 265 -7.36 -14.03 0.97
CA ALA A 265 -8.25 -13.05 0.35
C ALA A 265 -9.55 -13.68 -0.17
N ALA A 266 -9.47 -14.83 -0.83
CA ALA A 266 -10.63 -15.54 -1.35
C ALA A 266 -11.52 -16.09 -0.23
N ALA A 267 -10.94 -16.75 0.78
CA ALA A 267 -11.69 -17.33 1.89
C ALA A 267 -12.35 -16.24 2.78
N GLY A 268 -11.66 -15.12 2.99
CA GLY A 268 -12.13 -13.99 3.81
C GLY A 268 -12.89 -12.91 3.03
N ALA A 269 -13.32 -13.16 1.79
CA ALA A 269 -13.86 -12.14 0.89
C ALA A 269 -15.09 -11.41 1.45
N HIS A 270 -15.92 -12.05 2.27
CA HIS A 270 -17.08 -11.43 2.93
C HIS A 270 -16.69 -10.32 3.92
N MET A 271 -15.54 -10.44 4.58
CA MET A 271 -15.01 -9.36 5.43
C MET A 271 -14.49 -8.20 4.58
N VAL A 272 -13.84 -8.48 3.45
CA VAL A 272 -13.40 -7.45 2.49
C VAL A 272 -14.61 -6.71 1.91
N ALA A 273 -15.67 -7.44 1.55
CA ALA A 273 -16.94 -6.86 1.10
C ALA A 273 -17.58 -5.96 2.16
N ALA A 274 -17.57 -6.36 3.44
CA ALA A 274 -18.06 -5.52 4.53
C ALA A 274 -17.24 -4.22 4.69
N VAL A 275 -15.92 -4.27 4.48
CA VAL A 275 -15.07 -3.07 4.46
C VAL A 275 -15.35 -2.19 3.24
N ALA A 276 -15.63 -2.77 2.08
CA ALA A 276 -15.91 -2.04 0.84
C ALA A 276 -17.17 -1.15 0.91
N VAL A 277 -18.13 -1.47 1.79
CA VAL A 277 -19.29 -0.60 2.07
C VAL A 277 -19.15 0.21 3.36
N GLY A 278 -17.95 0.22 3.95
CA GLY A 278 -17.62 0.94 5.18
C GLY A 278 -17.60 2.46 5.00
N ASP A 279 -17.37 3.19 6.10
CA ASP A 279 -17.32 4.66 6.14
C ASP A 279 -15.95 5.25 5.78
N CYS A 280 -14.86 4.54 6.07
CA CYS A 280 -13.48 4.97 5.79
C CYS A 280 -13.12 4.83 4.29
N LYS A 281 -12.86 5.97 3.64
CA LYS A 281 -12.53 6.03 2.21
C LYS A 281 -11.22 5.31 1.87
N GLU A 282 -10.17 5.44 2.68
CA GLU A 282 -8.90 4.76 2.40
C GLU A 282 -9.06 3.24 2.40
N LEU A 283 -9.71 2.69 3.44
CA LEU A 283 -9.94 1.25 3.56
C LEU A 283 -10.89 0.71 2.48
N ARG A 284 -11.89 1.49 2.04
CA ARG A 284 -12.74 1.10 0.91
C ARG A 284 -11.91 0.87 -0.35
N ARG A 285 -10.98 1.76 -0.67
CA ARG A 285 -10.11 1.63 -1.84
C ARG A 285 -9.28 0.35 -1.79
N GLU A 286 -8.62 0.10 -0.65
CA GLU A 286 -7.84 -1.14 -0.45
C GLU A 286 -8.70 -2.40 -0.59
N ALA A 287 -9.93 -2.37 -0.08
CA ALA A 287 -10.87 -3.47 -0.24
C ALA A 287 -11.30 -3.67 -1.70
N LEU A 288 -11.53 -2.60 -2.46
CA LEU A 288 -11.85 -2.68 -3.89
C LEU A 288 -10.68 -3.27 -4.70
N ASP A 289 -9.45 -2.86 -4.41
CA ASP A 289 -8.25 -3.40 -5.06
C ASP A 289 -8.10 -4.90 -4.80
N LEU A 290 -8.35 -5.36 -3.57
CA LEU A 290 -8.40 -6.79 -3.22
C LEU A 290 -9.51 -7.53 -3.97
N LEU A 291 -10.74 -6.97 -3.94
CA LEU A 291 -11.87 -7.55 -4.63
C LEU A 291 -11.61 -7.67 -6.12
N LYS A 292 -10.87 -6.72 -6.74
CA LYS A 292 -10.50 -6.73 -8.16
C LYS A 292 -9.73 -7.99 -8.54
N GLY A 293 -8.83 -8.45 -7.66
CA GLY A 293 -8.01 -9.65 -7.86
C GLY A 293 -8.73 -10.99 -7.66
N LEU A 294 -9.94 -11.00 -7.10
CA LEU A 294 -10.73 -12.24 -6.92
C LEU A 294 -11.43 -12.66 -8.22
N ASP A 295 -11.77 -13.96 -8.33
CA ASP A 295 -12.62 -14.45 -9.40
C ASP A 295 -14.06 -13.91 -9.27
N ALA A 296 -14.80 -13.90 -10.39
CA ALA A 296 -16.13 -13.33 -10.44
C ALA A 296 -17.13 -14.01 -9.50
N THR A 297 -17.01 -15.33 -9.27
CA THR A 297 -17.95 -16.10 -8.43
C THR A 297 -17.74 -15.77 -6.96
N THR A 298 -16.50 -15.82 -6.48
CA THR A 298 -16.15 -15.49 -5.08
C THR A 298 -16.51 -14.04 -4.75
N ARG A 299 -16.17 -13.11 -5.64
CA ARG A 299 -16.50 -11.69 -5.49
C ARG A 299 -18.01 -11.47 -5.43
N ALA A 300 -18.77 -12.09 -6.32
CA ALA A 300 -20.24 -11.95 -6.33
C ALA A 300 -20.89 -12.55 -5.07
N GLY A 301 -20.44 -13.73 -4.64
CA GLY A 301 -20.93 -14.37 -3.42
C GLY A 301 -20.67 -13.54 -2.16
N ALA A 302 -19.49 -12.90 -2.07
CA ALA A 302 -19.15 -12.03 -0.95
C ALA A 302 -19.92 -10.70 -0.95
N LEU A 303 -20.14 -10.09 -2.11
CA LEU A 303 -20.75 -8.76 -2.23
C LEU A 303 -22.29 -8.78 -2.21
N ALA A 304 -22.95 -9.84 -2.69
CA ALA A 304 -24.41 -9.88 -2.77
C ALA A 304 -25.10 -9.63 -1.42
N PRO A 305 -24.75 -10.30 -0.30
CA PRO A 305 -25.41 -10.08 0.98
C PRO A 305 -25.18 -8.66 1.52
N VAL A 306 -24.00 -8.11 1.26
CA VAL A 306 -23.60 -6.78 1.73
C VAL A 306 -24.35 -5.69 0.96
N LEU A 307 -24.45 -5.81 -0.36
CA LEU A 307 -25.15 -4.87 -1.22
C LEU A 307 -26.68 -4.90 -1.01
N ALA A 308 -27.24 -6.07 -0.68
CA ALA A 308 -28.67 -6.20 -0.37
C ALA A 308 -29.10 -5.34 0.83
N GLN A 309 -28.19 -5.13 1.80
CA GLN A 309 -28.49 -4.38 3.03
C GLN A 309 -27.91 -2.96 3.05
N ALA A 310 -26.92 -2.66 2.21
CA ALA A 310 -26.22 -1.39 2.24
C ALA A 310 -27.05 -0.22 1.67
N SER A 311 -26.79 0.98 2.18
CA SER A 311 -27.37 2.22 1.66
C SER A 311 -26.73 2.64 0.34
N ALA A 312 -27.52 3.16 -0.60
CA ALA A 312 -27.00 3.64 -1.90
C ALA A 312 -25.82 4.63 -1.80
N SER A 313 -25.79 5.50 -0.78
CA SER A 313 -24.67 6.44 -0.58
C SER A 313 -23.34 5.76 -0.26
N ARG A 314 -23.35 4.55 0.32
CA ARG A 314 -22.16 3.74 0.64
C ARG A 314 -21.75 2.84 -0.53
N CYS A 315 -22.62 2.66 -1.50
CA CYS A 315 -22.41 1.73 -2.62
C CYS A 315 -22.04 2.41 -3.94
N GLN A 316 -22.12 3.74 -4.07
CA GLN A 316 -21.81 4.45 -5.33
C GLN A 316 -20.48 4.00 -5.94
N GLU A 317 -19.39 4.12 -5.19
CA GLU A 317 -18.03 3.75 -5.63
C GLU A 317 -17.92 2.26 -5.99
N LEU A 318 -18.66 1.41 -5.27
CA LEU A 318 -18.68 -0.03 -5.48
C LEU A 318 -19.53 -0.43 -6.70
N VAL A 319 -20.62 0.29 -7.00
CA VAL A 319 -21.44 0.09 -8.20
C VAL A 319 -20.63 0.46 -9.43
N ASP A 320 -20.01 1.65 -9.42
CA ASP A 320 -19.16 2.12 -10.52
C ASP A 320 -17.99 1.16 -10.77
N PHE A 321 -17.41 0.60 -9.69
CA PHE A 321 -16.38 -0.44 -9.77
C PHE A 321 -16.89 -1.77 -10.35
N LEU A 322 -18.05 -2.25 -9.91
CA LEU A 322 -18.60 -3.53 -10.37
C LEU A 322 -19.02 -3.48 -11.83
N ASP A 323 -19.54 -2.35 -12.30
CA ASP A 323 -20.00 -2.19 -13.67
C ASP A 323 -18.88 -2.41 -14.70
N GLN A 324 -17.63 -2.10 -14.32
CA GLN A 324 -16.44 -2.28 -15.15
C GLN A 324 -15.82 -3.68 -15.07
N LEU A 325 -16.37 -4.59 -14.25
CA LEU A 325 -15.79 -5.90 -14.00
C LEU A 325 -16.60 -7.05 -14.62
N PRO A 326 -15.93 -8.13 -15.07
CA PRO A 326 -16.61 -9.33 -15.55
C PRO A 326 -17.58 -9.89 -14.51
N GLY A 327 -18.84 -10.10 -14.93
CA GLY A 327 -19.92 -10.61 -14.07
C GLY A 327 -20.50 -9.60 -13.07
N GLY A 328 -19.97 -8.38 -13.02
CA GLY A 328 -20.50 -7.32 -12.16
C GLY A 328 -21.88 -6.79 -12.58
N PRO A 329 -22.15 -6.55 -13.87
CA PRO A 329 -23.49 -6.13 -14.32
C PRO A 329 -24.61 -7.12 -13.94
N ASP A 330 -24.36 -8.43 -14.03
CA ASP A 330 -25.32 -9.46 -13.62
C ASP A 330 -25.59 -9.43 -12.11
N LEU A 331 -24.55 -9.25 -11.30
CA LEU A 331 -24.66 -9.07 -9.87
C LEU A 331 -25.47 -7.81 -9.53
N LEU A 332 -25.18 -6.68 -10.20
CA LEU A 332 -25.91 -5.42 -10.00
C LEU A 332 -27.39 -5.56 -10.37
N THR A 333 -27.72 -6.29 -11.43
CA THR A 333 -29.12 -6.60 -11.79
C THR A 333 -29.80 -7.38 -10.68
N ARG A 334 -29.18 -8.49 -10.22
CA ARG A 334 -29.75 -9.33 -9.15
C ARG A 334 -29.97 -8.56 -7.86
N VAL A 335 -28.98 -7.79 -7.41
CA VAL A 335 -29.13 -7.04 -6.15
C VAL A 335 -30.08 -5.84 -6.29
N ALA A 336 -30.22 -5.26 -7.48
CA ALA A 336 -31.23 -4.24 -7.73
C ALA A 336 -32.67 -4.76 -7.55
N GLU A 337 -32.94 -6.04 -7.82
CA GLU A 337 -34.25 -6.67 -7.56
C GLU A 337 -34.55 -6.73 -6.05
N GLU A 338 -33.53 -6.92 -5.22
CA GLU A 338 -33.64 -7.07 -3.77
C GLU A 338 -33.56 -5.72 -3.01
N ASN A 339 -32.86 -4.74 -3.56
CA ASN A 339 -32.62 -3.43 -2.92
C ASN A 339 -33.06 -2.27 -3.83
N ARG A 340 -34.29 -1.79 -3.63
CA ARG A 340 -34.87 -0.66 -4.41
C ARG A 340 -33.98 0.59 -4.46
N ARG A 341 -33.27 0.92 -3.37
CA ARG A 341 -32.40 2.10 -3.32
C ARG A 341 -31.15 1.91 -4.17
N LEU A 342 -30.65 0.68 -4.28
CA LEU A 342 -29.56 0.32 -5.18
C LEU A 342 -30.06 0.25 -6.63
N ALA A 343 -31.30 -0.19 -6.87
CA ALA A 343 -31.91 -0.24 -8.20
C ALA A 343 -31.94 1.13 -8.89
N GLU A 344 -32.35 2.18 -8.17
CA GLU A 344 -32.33 3.55 -8.69
C GLU A 344 -30.92 4.01 -9.06
N LEU A 345 -29.92 3.63 -8.26
CA LEU A 345 -28.52 3.95 -8.49
C LEU A 345 -27.97 3.22 -9.72
N VAL A 346 -28.17 1.90 -9.80
CA VAL A 346 -27.75 1.05 -10.93
C VAL A 346 -28.42 1.50 -12.22
N GLY A 347 -29.73 1.77 -12.18
CA GLY A 347 -30.48 2.28 -13.33
C GLY A 347 -29.97 3.65 -13.80
N ALA A 348 -29.62 4.54 -12.86
CA ALA A 348 -29.02 5.82 -13.21
C ALA A 348 -27.62 5.67 -13.83
N THR A 349 -26.81 4.71 -13.38
CA THR A 349 -25.49 4.42 -13.99
C THR A 349 -25.63 3.89 -15.40
N ARG A 350 -26.47 2.87 -15.62
CA ARG A 350 -26.73 2.32 -16.95
C ARG A 350 -27.29 3.37 -17.91
N ALA A 351 -28.25 4.18 -17.46
CA ALA A 351 -28.81 5.24 -18.29
C ALA A 351 -27.76 6.25 -18.77
N ARG A 352 -26.71 6.54 -17.97
CA ARG A 352 -25.60 7.40 -18.40
C ARG A 352 -24.77 6.76 -19.50
N HIS A 353 -24.46 5.47 -19.36
CA HIS A 353 -23.65 4.72 -20.33
C HIS A 353 -24.42 4.51 -21.64
N ASP A 354 -25.66 4.02 -21.58
CA ASP A 354 -26.55 3.83 -22.74
C ASP A 354 -26.75 5.12 -23.54
N THR A 355 -26.75 6.27 -22.85
CA THR A 355 -26.87 7.59 -23.49
C THR A 355 -25.70 7.89 -24.41
N LEU A 356 -24.47 7.50 -24.03
CA LEU A 356 -23.29 7.73 -24.86
C LEU A 356 -23.10 6.62 -25.90
N ASP A 357 -23.35 5.35 -25.55
CA ASP A 357 -23.14 4.20 -26.44
C ASP A 357 -24.05 4.21 -27.67
N ALA A 358 -25.30 4.66 -27.53
CA ALA A 358 -26.28 4.70 -28.62
C ALA A 358 -25.90 5.63 -29.79
N ALA A 359 -24.81 6.41 -29.68
CA ALA A 359 -24.33 7.29 -30.75
C ALA A 359 -23.50 6.57 -31.82
N GLY A 360 -23.13 5.28 -31.63
CA GLY A 360 -22.58 4.43 -32.69
C GLY A 360 -21.32 4.97 -33.38
N ILE A 361 -20.40 5.57 -32.62
CA ILE A 361 -19.18 6.17 -33.20
C ILE A 361 -18.03 5.15 -33.12
N ASP A 362 -17.96 4.25 -34.09
CA ASP A 362 -16.88 3.24 -34.18
C ASP A 362 -15.86 3.52 -35.31
N GLU A 363 -15.92 4.71 -35.93
CA GLU A 363 -15.04 5.06 -37.03
C GLU A 363 -13.60 5.34 -36.55
N PRO A 364 -12.57 4.59 -36.99
CA PRO A 364 -11.20 4.73 -36.50
C PRO A 364 -10.72 6.17 -36.39
N LEU A 365 -10.00 6.48 -35.30
CA LEU A 365 -9.39 7.81 -35.14
C LEU A 365 -8.34 8.03 -36.22
N ASP A 366 -8.45 9.13 -36.97
CA ASP A 366 -7.41 9.56 -37.90
C ASP A 366 -6.22 10.12 -37.10
N LEU A 367 -5.08 9.44 -37.16
CA LEU A 367 -3.90 9.79 -36.39
C LEU A 367 -3.04 10.78 -37.18
N PRO A 368 -2.67 11.94 -36.60
CA PRO A 368 -1.80 12.88 -37.29
C PRO A 368 -0.44 12.24 -37.57
N PRO A 369 0.23 12.61 -38.69
CA PRO A 369 1.59 12.15 -38.96
C PRO A 369 2.55 12.66 -37.86
N PHE A 370 3.67 11.96 -37.67
CA PHE A 370 4.74 12.37 -36.76
C PHE A 370 6.08 12.45 -37.50
N THR A 371 7.02 13.21 -36.94
CA THR A 371 8.38 13.34 -37.48
C THR A 371 9.32 12.39 -36.73
N PRO A 372 9.96 11.42 -37.41
CA PRO A 372 10.96 10.54 -36.79
C PRO A 372 12.13 11.31 -36.18
N LEU A 373 12.64 10.83 -35.03
CA LEU A 373 13.84 11.40 -34.41
C LEU A 373 15.11 10.93 -35.14
N GLU A 374 16.11 11.79 -35.27
CA GLU A 374 17.38 11.39 -35.89
C GLU A 374 18.21 10.51 -34.94
N VAL A 375 18.95 9.53 -35.50
CA VAL A 375 19.95 8.77 -34.73
C VAL A 375 21.15 9.68 -34.39
N GLY A 376 21.44 10.63 -35.29
CA GLY A 376 22.58 11.52 -35.19
C GLY A 376 23.88 10.89 -35.70
N PRO A 377 25.00 11.64 -35.65
CA PRO A 377 26.31 11.19 -36.09
C PRO A 377 26.92 10.16 -35.12
N GLU A 378 28.00 9.49 -35.55
CA GLU A 378 28.77 8.56 -34.71
C GLU A 378 29.33 9.23 -33.44
N ALA A 379 29.46 8.45 -32.37
CA ALA A 379 29.90 8.89 -31.04
C ALA A 379 31.41 9.17 -30.92
N ALA A 380 32.16 9.26 -32.02
CA ALA A 380 33.61 9.48 -31.97
C ALA A 380 34.03 10.70 -31.10
N PRO A 381 33.36 11.87 -31.14
CA PRO A 381 33.71 13.01 -30.29
C PRO A 381 33.51 12.77 -28.79
N VAL A 382 32.62 11.84 -28.41
CA VAL A 382 32.30 11.52 -27.00
C VAL A 382 33.53 11.02 -26.24
N LYS A 383 34.46 10.34 -26.93
CA LYS A 383 35.70 9.84 -26.32
C LYS A 383 36.52 10.96 -25.69
N ASP A 384 36.75 12.04 -26.45
CA ASP A 384 37.61 13.13 -26.00
C ASP A 384 36.92 13.98 -24.92
N GLU A 385 35.61 14.20 -25.04
CA GLU A 385 34.79 14.88 -24.04
C GLU A 385 34.81 14.15 -22.68
N LEU A 386 34.57 12.84 -22.70
CA LEU A 386 34.59 12.03 -21.49
C LEU A 386 35.99 11.88 -20.90
N ARG A 387 37.05 11.81 -21.73
CA ARG A 387 38.42 11.81 -21.22
C ARG A 387 38.71 13.07 -20.41
N ALA A 388 38.38 14.23 -20.97
CA ALA A 388 38.55 15.51 -20.27
C ALA A 388 37.74 15.56 -18.95
N ALA A 389 36.51 15.02 -18.95
CA ALA A 389 35.70 14.93 -17.74
C ALA A 389 36.29 14.01 -16.67
N LEU A 390 36.83 12.85 -17.06
CA LEU A 390 37.48 11.90 -16.14
C LEU A 390 38.76 12.48 -15.54
N GLU A 391 39.56 13.21 -16.32
CA GLU A 391 40.74 13.93 -15.84
C GLU A 391 40.38 15.01 -14.81
N GLN A 392 39.26 15.72 -15.02
CA GLN A 392 38.73 16.65 -14.01
C GLN A 392 38.31 15.93 -12.72
N VAL A 393 37.67 14.76 -12.82
CA VAL A 393 37.31 13.97 -11.63
C VAL A 393 38.56 13.48 -10.89
N ALA A 394 39.60 13.05 -11.61
CA ALA A 394 40.86 12.60 -11.03
C ALA A 394 41.62 13.72 -10.30
N SER A 395 41.50 14.98 -10.78
CA SER A 395 42.23 16.14 -10.25
C SER A 395 41.51 16.89 -9.11
N ARG A 396 40.22 16.65 -8.85
CA ARG A 396 39.45 17.32 -7.79
C ARG A 396 39.97 16.98 -6.37
N SER A 397 40.13 18.01 -5.53
CA SER A 397 40.76 17.91 -4.19
C SER A 397 39.81 17.64 -3.01
N ASP A 398 38.49 17.48 -3.23
CA ASP A 398 37.50 17.29 -2.14
C ASP A 398 37.65 15.91 -1.44
N SER A 399 37.58 15.89 -0.10
CA SER A 399 37.80 14.71 0.74
C SER A 399 36.61 13.76 0.79
N ARG A 400 35.41 14.19 0.38
CA ARG A 400 34.17 13.40 0.52
C ARG A 400 34.04 12.19 -0.42
N HIS A 401 34.86 12.09 -1.48
CA HIS A 401 34.77 11.02 -2.50
C HIS A 401 36.13 10.39 -2.83
N SER A 402 36.99 10.21 -1.82
CA SER A 402 38.37 9.74 -2.00
C SER A 402 38.49 8.34 -2.64
N TRP A 403 37.54 7.43 -2.36
CA TRP A 403 37.52 6.07 -2.94
C TRP A 403 37.25 6.08 -4.46
N VAL A 404 36.29 6.89 -4.93
CA VAL A 404 35.97 7.05 -6.36
C VAL A 404 37.18 7.57 -7.13
N ARG A 405 37.95 8.51 -6.56
CA ARG A 405 39.20 9.00 -7.18
C ARG A 405 40.28 7.93 -7.29
N GLY A 406 40.35 7.01 -6.33
CA GLY A 406 41.27 5.86 -6.40
C GLY A 406 40.95 5.00 -7.62
N GLN A 407 39.68 4.61 -7.76
CA GLN A 407 39.21 3.80 -8.88
C GLN A 407 39.32 4.53 -10.23
N VAL A 408 39.05 5.83 -10.29
CA VAL A 408 39.22 6.61 -11.53
C VAL A 408 40.69 6.72 -11.92
N ARG A 409 41.62 6.87 -10.97
CA ARG A 409 43.07 6.88 -11.29
C ARG A 409 43.57 5.54 -11.80
N GLU A 410 43.12 4.44 -11.21
CA GLU A 410 43.41 3.09 -11.71
C GLU A 410 42.81 2.89 -13.11
N LEU A 411 41.59 3.40 -13.35
CA LEU A 411 40.95 3.38 -14.66
C LEU A 411 41.70 4.22 -15.70
N MET A 412 42.35 5.32 -15.31
CA MET A 412 43.12 6.16 -16.23
C MET A 412 44.24 5.40 -16.96
N GLU A 413 44.73 4.29 -16.40
CA GLU A 413 45.74 3.42 -17.04
C GLU A 413 45.19 2.65 -18.26
N VAL A 414 43.87 2.42 -18.32
CA VAL A 414 43.16 1.69 -19.39
C VAL A 414 42.00 2.51 -19.98
N VAL A 415 42.06 3.84 -19.84
CA VAL A 415 40.93 4.72 -20.15
C VAL A 415 40.58 4.74 -21.62
N ASP A 416 41.58 4.67 -22.50
CA ASP A 416 41.36 4.71 -23.94
C ASP A 416 40.57 3.49 -24.42
N GLU A 417 40.95 2.30 -23.96
CA GLU A 417 40.23 1.05 -24.26
C GLU A 417 38.81 1.07 -23.68
N THR A 418 38.66 1.59 -22.46
CA THR A 418 37.34 1.63 -21.82
C THR A 418 36.41 2.67 -22.45
N LEU A 419 36.95 3.80 -22.92
CA LEU A 419 36.21 4.80 -23.68
C LEU A 419 35.87 4.31 -25.08
N ASP A 420 36.78 3.61 -25.76
CA ASP A 420 36.51 2.97 -27.06
C ASP A 420 35.39 1.94 -26.93
N ALA A 421 35.40 1.16 -25.86
CA ALA A 421 34.33 0.23 -25.53
C ALA A 421 32.99 0.95 -25.32
N LEU A 422 32.99 2.10 -24.65
CA LEU A 422 31.78 2.90 -24.42
C LEU A 422 31.26 3.54 -25.71
N VAL A 423 32.14 4.09 -26.54
CA VAL A 423 31.79 4.61 -27.88
C VAL A 423 31.23 3.49 -28.76
N ALA A 424 31.84 2.29 -28.72
CA ALA A 424 31.32 1.14 -29.44
C ALA A 424 29.91 0.74 -28.98
N VAL A 425 29.59 0.85 -27.68
CA VAL A 425 28.20 0.65 -27.19
C VAL A 425 27.28 1.77 -27.67
N ALA A 426 27.70 3.03 -27.57
CA ALA A 426 26.92 4.18 -28.03
C ALA A 426 26.58 4.08 -29.53
N ASP A 427 27.51 3.63 -30.36
CA ASP A 427 27.30 3.41 -31.79
C ASP A 427 26.53 2.11 -32.12
N GLY A 428 26.24 1.27 -31.13
CA GLY A 428 25.54 -0.01 -31.31
C GLY A 428 26.43 -1.12 -31.89
N ARG A 429 27.76 -0.96 -31.86
CA ARG A 429 28.75 -1.95 -32.31
C ARG A 429 29.14 -2.95 -31.22
N ARG A 430 28.70 -2.71 -29.97
CA ARG A 430 28.93 -3.56 -28.79
C ARG A 430 27.69 -3.56 -27.90
N HIS A 431 27.36 -4.71 -27.31
CA HIS A 431 26.19 -4.86 -26.40
C HIS A 431 26.56 -5.27 -24.97
N GLN A 432 27.85 -5.43 -24.67
CA GLN A 432 28.34 -5.74 -23.33
C GLN A 432 28.67 -4.45 -22.55
N PRO A 433 28.35 -4.36 -21.25
CA PRO A 433 28.62 -3.17 -20.45
C PRO A 433 30.14 -2.92 -20.31
N PRO A 434 30.67 -1.77 -20.74
CA PRO A 434 32.05 -1.37 -20.42
C PRO A 434 32.20 -1.13 -18.91
N ALA A 435 33.43 -1.26 -18.41
CA ALA A 435 33.75 -1.03 -17.00
C ALA A 435 33.30 0.36 -16.50
N LEU A 436 33.34 1.39 -17.37
CA LEU A 436 32.84 2.73 -17.07
C LEU A 436 31.37 2.77 -16.62
N LEU A 437 30.51 1.91 -17.19
CA LEU A 437 29.10 1.78 -16.78
C LEU A 437 28.94 1.05 -15.43
N SER A 438 30.00 0.52 -14.81
CA SER A 438 29.92 0.07 -13.40
C SER A 438 30.14 1.20 -12.40
N MET A 439 30.88 2.24 -12.81
CA MET A 439 31.29 3.34 -11.93
C MET A 439 30.41 4.58 -12.04
N PHE A 440 29.93 4.90 -13.25
CA PHE A 440 29.14 6.10 -13.53
C PHE A 440 27.75 5.76 -14.07
N SER A 441 26.78 6.62 -13.79
CA SER A 441 25.42 6.51 -14.35
C SER A 441 25.38 7.03 -15.78
N VAL A 442 24.36 6.63 -16.56
CA VAL A 442 24.09 7.18 -17.90
C VAL A 442 23.90 8.70 -17.83
N LEU A 443 23.27 9.21 -16.76
CA LEU A 443 23.12 10.65 -16.53
C LEU A 443 24.47 11.37 -16.46
N TRP A 444 25.45 10.77 -15.77
CA TRP A 444 26.78 11.37 -15.67
C TRP A 444 27.40 11.51 -17.07
N PHE A 445 27.29 10.50 -17.93
CA PHE A 445 27.79 10.60 -19.31
C PHE A 445 27.05 11.66 -20.12
N ILE A 446 25.72 11.73 -19.99
CA ILE A 446 24.90 12.76 -20.63
C ILE A 446 25.35 14.18 -20.22
N GLU A 447 25.65 14.40 -18.93
CA GLU A 447 26.07 15.70 -18.41
C GLU A 447 27.50 16.11 -18.82
N HIS A 448 28.35 15.15 -19.19
CA HIS A 448 29.77 15.38 -19.43
C HIS A 448 30.22 15.11 -20.87
N ALA A 449 29.34 14.59 -21.73
CA ALA A 449 29.55 14.41 -23.17
C ALA A 449 28.43 15.07 -23.98
N PRO A 450 28.55 16.38 -24.30
CA PRO A 450 27.54 17.10 -25.06
C PRO A 450 27.30 16.53 -26.47
N SER A 451 28.25 15.79 -27.05
CA SER A 451 28.08 15.11 -28.35
C SER A 451 27.28 13.81 -28.27
N LEU A 452 26.86 13.39 -27.07
CA LEU A 452 26.09 12.17 -26.88
C LEU A 452 24.63 12.41 -27.33
N THR A 453 24.20 11.72 -28.38
CA THR A 453 22.85 11.84 -28.94
C THR A 453 21.84 11.03 -28.14
N PHE A 454 20.55 11.26 -28.36
CA PHE A 454 19.52 10.45 -27.71
C PHE A 454 19.66 8.95 -28.04
N ALA A 455 20.03 8.61 -29.27
CA ALA A 455 20.30 7.23 -29.68
C ALA A 455 21.46 6.59 -28.88
N HIS A 456 22.56 7.33 -28.70
CA HIS A 456 23.68 6.88 -27.89
C HIS A 456 23.24 6.62 -26.45
N ALA A 457 22.46 7.53 -25.87
CA ALA A 457 21.99 7.43 -24.50
C ALA A 457 21.04 6.23 -24.30
N LEU A 458 20.15 5.96 -25.26
CA LEU A 458 19.27 4.79 -25.24
C LEU A 458 20.04 3.48 -25.27
N ARG A 459 21.09 3.37 -26.10
CA ARG A 459 21.96 2.18 -26.15
C ARG A 459 22.77 1.98 -24.88
N LEU A 460 23.36 3.06 -24.33
CA LEU A 460 24.06 2.99 -23.05
C LEU A 460 23.13 2.56 -21.92
N ARG A 461 21.89 3.06 -21.89
CA ARG A 461 20.90 2.63 -20.90
C ARG A 461 20.44 1.20 -21.13
N ALA A 462 20.25 0.74 -22.36
CA ALA A 462 19.87 -0.64 -22.64
C ALA A 462 20.86 -1.63 -22.02
N VAL A 463 22.16 -1.31 -22.09
CA VAL A 463 23.23 -2.13 -21.52
C VAL A 463 23.40 -1.91 -20.01
N LYS A 464 23.19 -0.69 -19.49
CA LYS A 464 23.21 -0.40 -18.04
C LYS A 464 21.82 -0.55 -17.41
N ARG A 465 21.41 -1.80 -17.19
CA ARG A 465 20.09 -2.19 -16.65
C ARG A 465 19.75 -1.58 -15.27
N SER A 466 20.76 -1.23 -14.48
CA SER A 466 20.57 -0.65 -13.13
C SER A 466 20.06 0.79 -13.10
N ASP A 467 20.17 1.52 -14.22
CA ASP A 467 19.74 2.93 -14.27
C ASP A 467 18.25 3.04 -14.56
N HIS A 468 17.65 4.23 -14.54
CA HIS A 468 16.22 4.41 -14.86
C HIS A 468 16.04 5.01 -16.26
N TRP A 469 15.14 4.45 -17.08
CA TRP A 469 14.80 4.98 -18.41
C TRP A 469 14.35 6.45 -18.36
N TYR A 470 13.63 6.82 -17.31
CA TYR A 470 13.13 8.17 -17.08
C TYR A 470 14.21 9.24 -17.20
N THR A 471 15.44 8.96 -16.74
CA THR A 471 16.53 9.94 -16.76
C THR A 471 16.98 10.28 -18.18
N VAL A 472 17.05 9.27 -19.06
CA VAL A 472 17.41 9.46 -20.48
C VAL A 472 16.28 10.17 -21.21
N LEU A 473 15.04 9.69 -21.04
CA LEU A 473 13.86 10.26 -21.69
C LEU A 473 13.68 11.73 -21.32
N ARG A 474 13.74 12.06 -20.02
CA ARG A 474 13.60 13.44 -19.53
C ARG A 474 14.66 14.39 -20.06
N HIS A 475 15.87 13.92 -20.32
CA HIS A 475 16.96 14.79 -20.79
C HIS A 475 16.79 15.17 -22.26
N TYR A 476 16.47 14.20 -23.12
CA TYR A 476 16.45 14.39 -24.58
C TYR A 476 15.06 14.67 -25.16
N THR A 477 14.00 14.47 -24.38
CA THR A 477 12.63 14.70 -24.82
C THR A 477 11.95 15.76 -23.96
N GLY A 478 11.04 16.50 -24.56
CA GLY A 478 10.26 17.55 -23.91
C GLY A 478 8.75 17.29 -24.00
N PRO A 479 7.93 18.24 -23.52
CA PRO A 479 6.47 18.14 -23.59
C PRO A 479 5.94 18.02 -25.02
N ASP A 480 6.68 18.51 -26.01
CA ASP A 480 6.29 18.51 -27.43
C ASP A 480 6.89 17.34 -28.22
N THR A 481 7.63 16.43 -27.59
CA THR A 481 8.19 15.25 -28.27
C THR A 481 7.11 14.18 -28.45
N ASP A 482 6.81 13.83 -29.70
CA ASP A 482 5.85 12.77 -30.02
C ASP A 482 6.39 11.40 -29.54
N PRO A 483 5.68 10.69 -28.66
CA PRO A 483 6.11 9.38 -28.18
C PRO A 483 6.31 8.35 -29.29
N ARG A 484 5.54 8.44 -30.39
CA ARG A 484 5.66 7.55 -31.55
C ARG A 484 7.00 7.73 -32.26
N ALA A 485 7.59 8.93 -32.21
CA ALA A 485 8.91 9.19 -32.74
C ALA A 485 10.03 8.57 -31.88
N VAL A 486 9.80 8.43 -30.57
CA VAL A 486 10.69 7.69 -29.65
C VAL A 486 10.62 6.19 -29.94
N GLU A 487 9.41 5.65 -30.13
CA GLU A 487 9.22 4.23 -30.51
C GLU A 487 9.87 3.90 -31.85
N ASP A 488 9.68 4.77 -32.85
CA ASP A 488 10.34 4.64 -34.15
C ASP A 488 11.87 4.66 -34.03
N LEU A 489 12.43 5.57 -33.23
CA LEU A 489 13.86 5.60 -32.97
C LEU A 489 14.31 4.29 -32.33
N VAL A 490 13.67 3.84 -31.25
CA VAL A 490 14.00 2.59 -30.56
C VAL A 490 13.96 1.39 -31.51
N ALA A 491 12.96 1.31 -32.39
CA ALA A 491 12.85 0.26 -33.39
C ALA A 491 14.03 0.24 -34.38
N ARG A 492 14.69 1.38 -34.62
CA ARG A 492 15.87 1.51 -35.49
C ARG A 492 17.21 1.28 -34.78
N LEU A 493 17.25 1.20 -33.45
CA LEU A 493 18.52 1.16 -32.68
C LEU A 493 19.09 -0.24 -32.41
N ASP A 494 18.41 -1.31 -32.86
CA ASP A 494 18.76 -2.73 -32.61
C ASP A 494 19.11 -2.99 -31.13
N LEU A 495 18.20 -2.54 -30.25
CA LEU A 495 18.35 -2.71 -28.81
C LEU A 495 18.04 -4.15 -28.42
N ASP A 496 18.66 -4.59 -27.32
CA ASP A 496 18.35 -5.86 -26.69
C ASP A 496 16.84 -6.00 -26.40
N PRO A 497 16.19 -7.11 -26.79
CA PRO A 497 14.74 -7.28 -26.62
C PRO A 497 14.26 -7.16 -25.17
N GLU A 498 15.09 -7.54 -24.20
CA GLU A 498 14.76 -7.39 -22.78
C GLU A 498 14.78 -5.92 -22.36
N ALA A 499 15.77 -5.15 -22.80
CA ALA A 499 15.79 -3.71 -22.59
C ALA A 499 14.59 -2.99 -23.22
N VAL A 500 14.17 -3.42 -24.42
CA VAL A 500 12.97 -2.90 -25.09
C VAL A 500 11.71 -3.21 -24.28
N ARG A 501 11.57 -4.43 -23.77
CA ARG A 501 10.47 -4.82 -22.88
C ARG A 501 10.41 -3.93 -21.65
N ASP A 502 11.54 -3.75 -20.94
CA ASP A 502 11.60 -2.92 -19.73
C ASP A 502 11.23 -1.45 -20.02
N LEU A 503 11.63 -0.93 -21.19
CA LEU A 503 11.25 0.42 -21.62
C LEU A 503 9.72 0.54 -21.73
N TYR A 504 9.05 -0.43 -22.33
CA TYR A 504 7.60 -0.40 -22.54
C TYR A 504 6.79 -0.73 -21.29
N GLU A 505 7.31 -1.55 -20.37
CA GLU A 505 6.61 -1.90 -19.13
C GLU A 505 6.69 -0.80 -18.08
N GLU A 506 7.85 -0.16 -17.91
CA GLU A 506 8.09 0.74 -16.77
C GLU A 506 8.44 2.18 -17.18
N GLY A 507 9.21 2.34 -18.26
CA GLY A 507 9.84 3.61 -18.62
C GLY A 507 8.94 4.56 -19.41
N LEU A 508 8.62 4.18 -20.65
CA LEU A 508 7.97 5.04 -21.63
C LEU A 508 6.54 5.43 -21.24
N PRO A 509 5.63 4.52 -20.82
CA PRO A 509 4.28 4.91 -20.43
C PRO A 509 4.27 5.94 -19.29
N SER A 510 5.12 5.74 -18.29
CA SER A 510 5.26 6.67 -17.16
C SER A 510 5.76 8.04 -17.62
N HIS A 511 6.79 8.07 -18.48
CA HIS A 511 7.32 9.31 -19.03
C HIS A 511 6.28 10.06 -19.87
N VAL A 512 5.60 9.38 -20.78
CA VAL A 512 4.56 9.97 -21.65
C VAL A 512 3.44 10.57 -20.81
N PHE A 513 2.98 9.87 -19.77
CA PHE A 513 1.89 10.34 -18.92
C PHE A 513 2.22 11.63 -18.15
N TYR A 514 3.43 11.73 -17.58
CA TYR A 514 3.81 12.83 -16.69
C TYR A 514 4.54 13.98 -17.37
N ALA A 515 5.25 13.73 -18.48
CA ALA A 515 6.15 14.72 -19.08
C ALA A 515 5.69 15.25 -20.44
N VAL A 516 4.90 14.48 -21.21
CA VAL A 516 4.47 14.85 -22.57
C VAL A 516 3.12 15.57 -22.53
N ASP A 517 2.94 16.63 -23.33
CA ASP A 517 1.69 17.38 -23.42
C ASP A 517 0.51 16.49 -23.88
N ALA A 518 -0.71 16.84 -23.44
CA ALA A 518 -1.92 16.10 -23.79
C ALA A 518 -2.17 16.07 -25.31
N ARG A 519 -1.94 17.19 -26.01
CA ARG A 519 -2.12 17.29 -27.47
C ARG A 519 -1.08 16.53 -28.27
N THR A 520 0.10 16.35 -27.68
CA THR A 520 1.21 15.59 -28.29
C THR A 520 1.07 14.08 -28.02
N SER A 521 0.58 13.70 -26.85
CA SER A 521 0.52 12.29 -26.42
C SER A 521 -0.76 11.56 -26.85
N TRP A 522 -1.87 12.25 -27.12
CA TRP A 522 -3.13 11.59 -27.47
C TRP A 522 -3.03 10.58 -28.63
N PRO A 523 -2.27 10.82 -29.73
CA PRO A 523 -2.19 9.84 -30.82
C PRO A 523 -1.52 8.53 -30.40
N TRP A 524 -0.59 8.59 -29.44
CA TRP A 524 0.09 7.42 -28.88
C TRP A 524 -0.84 6.61 -27.95
N TYR A 525 -1.70 7.30 -27.19
CA TYR A 525 -2.73 6.65 -26.38
C TYR A 525 -3.91 6.13 -27.20
N ALA A 526 -4.17 6.70 -28.38
CA ALA A 526 -5.26 6.23 -29.25
C ALA A 526 -5.07 4.79 -29.71
N THR A 527 -3.83 4.32 -29.79
CA THR A 527 -3.49 2.91 -30.08
C THR A 527 -3.32 2.06 -28.81
N ARG A 528 -3.44 2.66 -27.62
CA ARG A 528 -3.24 2.04 -26.29
C ARG A 528 -4.24 2.56 -25.23
N PRO A 529 -5.56 2.52 -25.52
CA PRO A 529 -6.57 3.09 -24.64
C PRO A 529 -6.64 2.42 -23.25
N GLU A 530 -6.18 1.18 -23.12
CA GLU A 530 -6.06 0.44 -21.86
C GLU A 530 -5.17 1.14 -20.81
N LEU A 531 -4.12 1.84 -21.25
CA LEU A 531 -3.26 2.61 -20.35
C LEU A 531 -4.01 3.78 -19.73
N LEU A 532 -4.93 4.43 -20.46
CA LEU A 532 -5.77 5.49 -19.92
C LEU A 532 -6.87 4.93 -19.01
N ARG A 533 -7.44 3.77 -19.34
CA ARG A 533 -8.43 3.08 -18.49
C ARG A 533 -7.90 2.85 -17.09
N GLU A 534 -6.69 2.31 -16.98
CA GLU A 534 -6.05 2.06 -15.69
C GLU A 534 -5.91 3.35 -14.87
N ARG A 535 -5.47 4.44 -15.50
CA ARG A 535 -5.26 5.74 -14.86
C ARG A 535 -6.57 6.44 -14.48
N LEU A 536 -7.65 6.23 -15.23
CA LEU A 536 -8.97 6.76 -14.85
C LEU A 536 -9.51 6.14 -13.56
N GLY A 537 -9.11 4.90 -13.24
CA GLY A 537 -9.50 4.21 -12.01
C GLY A 537 -8.90 4.80 -10.72
N GLU A 538 -7.86 5.64 -10.82
CA GLU A 538 -7.16 6.18 -9.66
C GLU A 538 -7.37 7.69 -9.49
N ALA A 539 -7.77 8.12 -8.29
CA ALA A 539 -8.05 9.53 -8.02
C ALA A 539 -6.85 10.48 -8.27
N ALA A 540 -5.62 9.98 -8.14
CA ALA A 540 -4.40 10.77 -8.32
C ALA A 540 -4.04 10.99 -9.80
N THR A 541 -4.35 10.02 -10.67
CA THR A 541 -3.97 10.05 -12.09
C THR A 541 -5.15 10.37 -13.01
N ALA A 542 -6.40 10.15 -12.57
CA ALA A 542 -7.61 10.43 -13.34
C ALA A 542 -7.69 11.86 -13.91
N PRO A 543 -7.34 12.95 -13.20
CA PRO A 543 -7.31 14.29 -13.80
C PRO A 543 -6.42 14.36 -15.04
N ARG A 544 -5.20 13.83 -14.96
CA ARG A 544 -4.25 13.85 -16.08
C ARG A 544 -4.72 12.97 -17.24
N ALA A 545 -5.30 11.81 -16.96
CA ALA A 545 -5.91 10.96 -17.98
C ALA A 545 -7.06 11.68 -18.72
N LEU A 546 -7.89 12.43 -18.00
CA LEU A 546 -8.99 13.22 -18.57
C LEU A 546 -8.50 14.42 -19.39
N GLU A 547 -7.39 15.05 -19.01
CA GLU A 547 -6.72 16.09 -19.82
C GLU A 547 -6.27 15.52 -21.17
N ILE A 548 -5.64 14.35 -21.16
CA ILE A 548 -5.23 13.64 -22.37
C ILE A 548 -6.46 13.32 -23.22
N LEU A 549 -7.52 12.76 -22.63
CA LEU A 549 -8.77 12.46 -23.34
C LEU A 549 -9.47 13.70 -23.89
N ALA A 550 -9.32 14.86 -23.26
CA ALA A 550 -9.85 16.12 -23.78
C ALA A 550 -9.09 16.63 -25.02
N ALA A 551 -7.88 16.11 -25.29
CA ALA A 551 -7.14 16.38 -26.51
C ALA A 551 -7.52 15.44 -27.66
N PHE A 552 -8.22 14.33 -27.39
CA PHE A 552 -8.71 13.45 -28.44
C PHE A 552 -9.75 14.18 -29.32
N PRO A 553 -9.79 13.92 -30.63
CA PRO A 553 -10.89 14.36 -31.49
C PRO A 553 -12.26 13.85 -31.01
N ARG A 554 -12.28 12.60 -30.53
CA ARG A 554 -13.42 11.92 -29.92
C ARG A 554 -12.91 10.92 -28.87
N VAL A 555 -13.60 10.82 -27.74
CA VAL A 555 -13.26 9.85 -26.68
C VAL A 555 -13.48 8.42 -27.22
N PRO A 556 -12.53 7.48 -27.07
CA PRO A 556 -12.71 6.09 -27.45
C PRO A 556 -13.92 5.46 -26.75
N THR A 557 -14.74 4.71 -27.50
CA THR A 557 -16.00 4.12 -27.02
C THR A 557 -15.80 3.32 -25.73
N GLU A 558 -14.74 2.53 -25.69
CA GLU A 558 -14.38 1.69 -24.54
C GLU A 558 -14.01 2.47 -23.25
N LEU A 559 -13.81 3.80 -23.33
CA LEU A 559 -13.54 4.69 -22.20
C LEU A 559 -14.75 5.59 -21.86
N LEU A 560 -15.78 5.64 -22.70
CA LEU A 560 -16.95 6.50 -22.49
C LEU A 560 -17.65 6.26 -21.15
N PRO A 561 -17.85 5.02 -20.66
CA PRO A 561 -18.47 4.79 -19.36
C PRO A 561 -17.71 5.48 -18.21
N ALA A 562 -16.39 5.31 -18.17
CA ALA A 562 -15.53 5.90 -17.14
C ALA A 562 -15.52 7.44 -17.21
N VAL A 563 -15.52 8.02 -18.40
CA VAL A 563 -15.58 9.49 -18.58
C VAL A 563 -16.97 10.02 -18.22
N ALA A 564 -18.05 9.30 -18.53
CA ALA A 564 -19.41 9.67 -18.16
C ALA A 564 -19.58 9.75 -16.64
N ASP A 565 -19.10 8.73 -15.93
CA ASP A 565 -19.15 8.69 -14.47
C ASP A 565 -18.29 9.79 -13.84
N ALA A 566 -17.12 10.09 -14.40
CA ALA A 566 -16.31 11.22 -13.97
C ALA A 566 -17.02 12.57 -14.17
N ALA A 567 -17.75 12.74 -15.29
CA ALA A 567 -18.45 13.99 -15.66
C ALA A 567 -19.65 14.33 -14.75
N VAL A 568 -20.22 13.34 -14.08
CA VAL A 568 -21.26 13.52 -13.05
C VAL A 568 -20.80 13.13 -11.64
N GLY A 569 -19.53 12.73 -11.49
CA GLY A 569 -18.97 12.19 -10.27
C GLY A 569 -18.66 13.24 -9.19
N PRO A 570 -18.26 12.83 -7.98
CA PRO A 570 -18.07 13.74 -6.84
C PRO A 570 -16.80 14.61 -6.92
N SER A 571 -15.80 14.24 -7.73
CA SER A 571 -14.51 14.94 -7.82
C SER A 571 -14.66 16.35 -8.43
N LYS A 572 -14.19 17.38 -7.72
CA LYS A 572 -14.22 18.76 -8.24
C LYS A 572 -13.20 19.02 -9.35
N VAL A 573 -12.12 18.23 -9.39
CA VAL A 573 -11.03 18.38 -10.37
C VAL A 573 -11.31 17.55 -11.62
N ALA A 574 -11.65 16.27 -11.46
CA ALA A 574 -11.88 15.37 -12.59
C ALA A 574 -13.17 15.72 -13.36
N ARG A 575 -14.23 16.15 -12.66
CA ARG A 575 -15.53 16.43 -13.28
C ARG A 575 -15.47 17.44 -14.43
N PRO A 576 -14.93 18.67 -14.28
CA PRO A 576 -14.86 19.62 -15.39
C PRO A 576 -13.96 19.12 -16.54
N LEU A 577 -12.94 18.32 -16.26
CA LEU A 577 -12.07 17.73 -17.30
C LEU A 577 -12.82 16.65 -18.09
N ALA A 578 -13.60 15.80 -17.43
CA ALA A 578 -14.46 14.83 -18.09
C ALA A 578 -15.57 15.49 -18.91
N GLN A 579 -16.20 16.53 -18.36
CA GLN A 579 -17.17 17.36 -19.10
C GLN A 579 -16.54 18.03 -20.32
N ALA A 580 -15.28 18.45 -20.23
CA ALA A 580 -14.51 19.00 -21.34
C ALA A 580 -14.22 17.94 -22.43
N ALA A 581 -13.81 16.74 -22.03
CA ALA A 581 -13.54 15.63 -22.95
C ALA A 581 -14.79 15.19 -23.73
N LEU A 582 -15.98 15.26 -23.11
CA LEU A 582 -17.24 14.89 -23.75
C LEU A 582 -17.88 16.01 -24.58
N ARG A 583 -17.31 17.23 -24.66
CA ARG A 583 -17.96 18.37 -25.32
C ARG A 583 -18.38 18.11 -26.77
N SER A 584 -17.58 17.34 -27.51
CA SER A 584 -17.85 17.02 -28.91
C SER A 584 -18.82 15.84 -29.09
N HIS A 585 -19.22 15.16 -28.01
CA HIS A 585 -20.09 13.99 -28.11
C HIS A 585 -21.53 14.40 -28.49
N PRO A 586 -22.18 13.76 -29.48
CA PRO A 586 -23.51 14.16 -29.95
C PRO A 586 -24.58 14.18 -28.86
N ARG A 587 -24.49 13.24 -27.91
CA ARG A 587 -25.44 13.05 -26.81
C ARG A 587 -25.01 13.69 -25.48
N VAL A 588 -24.01 14.58 -25.51
CA VAL A 588 -23.49 15.26 -24.30
C VAL A 588 -24.56 16.04 -23.54
N ARG A 589 -25.56 16.58 -24.26
CA ARG A 589 -26.70 17.30 -23.67
C ARG A 589 -27.52 16.40 -22.76
N GLU A 590 -27.93 15.23 -23.25
CA GLU A 590 -28.75 14.31 -22.47
C GLU A 590 -28.01 13.85 -21.20
N LEU A 591 -26.71 13.57 -21.31
CA LEU A 591 -25.88 13.25 -20.15
C LEU A 591 -25.79 14.41 -19.15
N ALA A 592 -25.59 15.64 -19.63
CA ALA A 592 -25.53 16.82 -18.78
C ALA A 592 -26.84 17.06 -18.01
N GLU A 593 -27.98 16.83 -18.66
CA GLU A 593 -29.31 16.92 -18.04
C GLU A 593 -29.51 15.87 -16.94
N GLN A 594 -29.01 14.64 -17.11
CA GLN A 594 -29.08 13.60 -16.08
C GLN A 594 -28.36 14.02 -14.79
N GLY A 595 -27.25 14.78 -14.90
CA GLY A 595 -26.51 15.33 -13.76
C GLY A 595 -27.33 16.29 -12.88
N LEU A 596 -28.42 16.87 -13.39
CA LEU A 596 -29.32 17.74 -12.61
C LEU A 596 -30.09 16.99 -11.53
N ALA A 597 -30.23 15.66 -11.65
CA ALA A 597 -30.88 14.81 -10.64
C ALA A 597 -29.90 14.32 -9.55
N ALA A 598 -28.64 14.74 -9.57
CA ALA A 598 -27.63 14.26 -8.64
C ALA A 598 -27.98 14.55 -7.17
N ARG A 599 -27.57 13.65 -6.27
CA ARG A 599 -27.89 13.75 -4.83
C ARG A 599 -27.24 14.96 -4.15
N THR A 600 -26.06 15.39 -4.62
CA THR A 600 -25.30 16.48 -3.98
C THR A 600 -25.51 17.81 -4.70
N VAL A 601 -25.65 18.89 -3.94
CA VAL A 601 -25.80 20.26 -4.47
C VAL A 601 -24.62 20.64 -5.37
N ALA A 602 -23.41 20.22 -5.00
CA ALA A 602 -22.19 20.52 -5.76
C ALA A 602 -22.19 19.88 -7.15
N VAL A 603 -22.66 18.63 -7.28
CA VAL A 603 -22.79 17.98 -8.59
C VAL A 603 -23.91 18.64 -9.40
N ARG A 604 -25.09 18.88 -8.80
CA ARG A 604 -26.21 19.53 -9.50
C ARG A 604 -25.86 20.92 -10.02
N THR A 605 -25.14 21.71 -9.23
CA THR A 605 -24.68 23.06 -9.63
C THR A 605 -23.71 22.99 -10.79
N SER A 606 -22.77 22.03 -10.76
CA SER A 606 -21.84 21.80 -11.86
C SER A 606 -22.56 21.32 -13.12
N ALA A 607 -23.56 20.45 -12.99
CA ALA A 607 -24.38 19.99 -14.10
C ALA A 607 -25.19 21.14 -14.73
N ALA A 608 -25.78 22.01 -13.91
CA ALA A 608 -26.48 23.20 -14.40
C ALA A 608 -25.56 24.15 -15.18
N ALA A 609 -24.33 24.37 -14.68
CA ALA A 609 -23.32 25.15 -15.40
C ALA A 609 -22.91 24.47 -16.71
N TRP A 610 -22.75 23.15 -16.71
CA TRP A 610 -22.41 22.37 -17.90
C TRP A 610 -23.52 22.45 -18.96
N VAL A 611 -24.78 22.17 -18.58
CA VAL A 611 -25.95 22.34 -19.46
C VAL A 611 -26.00 23.76 -20.04
N GLY A 612 -25.78 24.77 -19.21
CA GLY A 612 -25.72 26.17 -19.66
C GLY A 612 -24.61 26.44 -20.68
N SER A 613 -23.43 25.85 -20.49
CA SER A 613 -22.28 26.00 -21.40
C SER A 613 -22.49 25.37 -22.78
N LEU A 614 -23.38 24.37 -22.89
CA LEU A 614 -23.73 23.76 -24.17
C LEU A 614 -24.63 24.67 -25.03
N ALA A 615 -25.24 25.70 -24.42
CA ALA A 615 -26.09 26.70 -25.08
C ALA A 615 -27.21 26.11 -25.96
N ARG A 616 -27.85 25.02 -25.50
CA ARG A 616 -28.94 24.31 -26.19
C ARG A 616 -30.32 24.71 -25.61
N PRO A 617 -31.19 25.41 -26.36
CA PRO A 617 -32.52 25.83 -25.88
C PRO A 617 -33.41 24.68 -25.40
N GLU A 618 -33.21 23.49 -25.95
CA GLU A 618 -33.96 22.27 -25.63
C GLU A 618 -33.78 21.83 -24.17
N SER A 619 -32.72 22.28 -23.49
CA SER A 619 -32.44 21.96 -22.09
C SER A 619 -33.16 22.87 -21.08
N VAL A 620 -33.82 23.94 -21.54
CA VAL A 620 -34.52 24.90 -20.66
C VAL A 620 -35.60 24.22 -19.78
N PRO A 621 -36.43 23.29 -20.27
CA PRO A 621 -37.40 22.57 -19.44
C PRO A 621 -36.74 21.74 -18.32
N ALA A 622 -35.62 21.07 -18.62
CA ALA A 622 -34.87 20.29 -17.64
C ALA A 622 -34.31 21.20 -16.53
N LEU A 623 -33.74 22.35 -16.89
CA LEU A 623 -33.26 23.36 -15.93
C LEU A 623 -34.39 23.94 -15.07
N ARG A 624 -35.56 24.23 -15.66
CA ARG A 624 -36.74 24.72 -14.91
C ARG A 624 -37.25 23.68 -13.91
N THR A 625 -37.26 22.41 -14.31
CA THR A 625 -37.67 21.28 -13.46
C THR A 625 -36.67 21.07 -12.32
N ALA A 626 -35.37 21.16 -12.59
CA ALA A 626 -34.35 21.09 -11.55
C ALA A 626 -34.48 22.26 -10.57
N LEU A 627 -34.67 23.48 -11.07
CA LEU A 627 -34.83 24.68 -10.25
C LEU A 627 -36.05 24.59 -9.32
N SER A 628 -37.17 24.05 -9.79
CA SER A 628 -38.39 23.94 -8.97
C SER A 628 -38.26 22.93 -7.82
N ARG A 629 -37.32 21.98 -7.90
CA ARG A 629 -37.03 20.99 -6.86
C ARG A 629 -36.06 21.50 -5.79
N GLU A 630 -35.34 22.59 -6.04
CA GLU A 630 -34.49 23.22 -5.04
C GLU A 630 -35.37 23.99 -4.03
N LYS A 631 -35.63 23.38 -2.85
CA LYS A 631 -36.33 24.07 -1.76
C LYS A 631 -35.45 25.21 -1.24
N GLY A 632 -35.99 26.43 -1.31
CA GLY A 632 -35.22 27.67 -1.20
C GLY A 632 -34.35 27.85 0.05
N ALA A 633 -33.12 28.31 -0.17
CA ALA A 633 -32.39 29.20 0.72
C ALA A 633 -31.31 29.95 -0.08
N TRP A 634 -31.67 31.16 -0.52
CA TRP A 634 -30.86 32.37 -0.73
C TRP A 634 -29.41 32.34 -1.29
N TYR A 635 -28.82 31.24 -1.74
CA TYR A 635 -27.56 31.28 -2.49
C TYR A 635 -27.87 30.99 -3.95
N ARG A 636 -28.18 32.04 -4.74
CA ARG A 636 -27.89 31.99 -6.18
C ARG A 636 -26.37 31.86 -6.28
N PRO A 637 -25.80 30.73 -6.73
CA PRO A 637 -24.39 30.72 -7.08
C PRO A 637 -24.19 31.77 -8.20
N PRO A 638 -23.09 32.52 -8.22
CA PRO A 638 -22.81 33.52 -9.26
C PRO A 638 -22.73 32.94 -10.69
N CYS A 639 -22.86 31.62 -10.83
CA CYS A 639 -22.70 30.84 -12.06
C CYS A 639 -24.02 30.41 -12.74
N TRP A 640 -25.19 30.86 -12.28
CA TRP A 640 -26.43 30.72 -13.07
C TRP A 640 -26.50 31.86 -14.10
N PRO A 641 -26.41 31.59 -15.42
CA PRO A 641 -26.57 32.64 -16.42
C PRO A 641 -27.95 33.29 -16.28
N PRO A 642 -28.08 34.61 -16.48
CA PRO A 642 -29.37 35.26 -16.45
C PRO A 642 -30.16 34.91 -17.71
N TRP A 643 -30.86 33.77 -17.72
CA TRP A 643 -31.85 33.45 -18.75
C TRP A 643 -33.14 34.23 -18.50
N ARG A 644 -33.08 35.56 -18.62
CA ARG A 644 -34.27 36.40 -18.79
C ARG A 644 -34.10 37.22 -20.05
N THR A 645 -35.17 37.18 -20.85
CA THR A 645 -35.47 37.95 -22.07
C THR A 645 -34.84 37.48 -23.38
N ALA A 646 -35.41 36.42 -23.96
CA ALA A 646 -35.79 36.45 -25.37
C ALA A 646 -37.30 36.24 -25.42
N ALA A 647 -38.05 37.34 -25.52
CA ALA A 647 -39.40 37.30 -26.06
C ALA A 647 -39.28 37.09 -27.57
N PRO A 648 -40.22 36.38 -28.22
CA PRO A 648 -40.16 36.17 -29.65
C PRO A 648 -40.49 37.48 -30.37
N THR A 649 -39.62 37.88 -31.30
CA THR A 649 -39.94 38.70 -32.47
C THR A 649 -39.31 38.06 -33.67
#